data_AF-W7QDK2-F1
#
_entry.id   AF-W7QDK2-F1
#
_cell.length_a   1.000
_cell.length_b   1.000
_cell.length_c   1.000
_cell.angle_alpha   90.00
_cell.angle_beta   90.00
_cell.angle_gamma   90.00
#
_symmetry.space_group_name_H-M   'P 1'
#
loop_
_entity.id
_entity.type
_entity.pdbx_description
1 polymer ?
#
loop_
_entity_poly.entity_id
_entity_poly.type
_entity_poly.pdbx_seq_one_letter_code
_entity_poly.pdbx_strand_id
1 'polypeptide(L)'
;MNKNLITLTMLMSLTGCLDFNSADDEGNIDDGNNQATFSGDSQQSISADASSNIAGSLTVSDPDSGEAYFVAMEQVATSYGNFSLSKEGTWTYELDSNNSFVNNLSSSSDTLTDNITISSADGTNHIIVITIVGIDTTNNTPASISGLSKTITNNTASDVEGEIYIHDADGDNEEAAIAQNDVVTTYGTFSINADGEWTYELDTTQSDVAALSSASETLTDTISISSVDGTQADLLITITGVDPVVVDTTPLTADDSVPVVNCTQVVNSVADLEDAAEDLVAGDTLCLADGTYTGDFELRVEGMGTPDKPITVAAENPGKAIITDGEISARLGGKHIVLQGFVFRDGESGSSIIKFEKETECSYCRVTEVSIIDMDAGDYSSSKWIEFYGHYNRVDHSWFSGKESRGALLVFPRWTSESDFNANGFTADYGLVDHNYFGDRPPAFGQAYAGSSDNEYEAIRLGLSTTHSAPSYSVVEKNYFERIQGEAEIISNKSANNIIRNNTVRDSNGSIVTRHGANATISNNFIFGDDNPFAGGIRLVDDGHIVTNNYVEGARYLNSNWNGGIVLTTGDDAGDTDNGYQNVENVLIAHNTIVDSVNSLNVYGGKNDTAPQDVYLVNNIIADAIGPVIRTNGQGMPANSTFDGNYVFGQAFSDDDSLTSVTGITMLDVELEKAADGLYRPSDKSPVLAAAVVNLGDFNPPTIDMDGQTRSNSTTAGADEALTASNQLAPLTAADVGPKNYRPTPGKVYVDKVSIVNHDFDSGDFSGWTNNGATITSAADEVFSRGNSLKVDSNSASVTQTVTLTANTHYTLSAFMKGAAKLAVTVDGKTYAAERNASSYAFQSVSFNSGNATSAVITASVDDMVSNKAAIANANFDDGDDDWITIEGTGIGQVQESSNSAGGADGSIKFKWNSGADTGSPHNPYIAQTIAVEANTDYTLSIYNLYKQSDDDSSIIFGVSSNTDITATADWVANKESVYSALKSAGTTKGDDSFYRDQLTFNTGAHTSLTVFAQFKTTNGTEIRVDQFELSYQGAPAEGTEAYFDNIRLVSHPLSPIESENAANN
;
A
#
# COMPACT_ATOMS: atom_id res chain seq x y z
N MET A 1 -14.83 -70.26 5.63
CA MET A 1 -14.79 -71.75 5.61
C MET A 1 -13.38 -72.18 6.00
N ASN A 2 -13.27 -73.03 7.05
CA ASN A 2 -12.32 -74.15 7.29
C ASN A 2 -11.05 -74.26 6.39
N LYS A 3 -9.84 -74.62 6.86
CA LYS A 3 -9.41 -75.41 8.03
C LYS A 3 -7.86 -75.40 8.17
N ASN A 4 -7.37 -75.33 9.43
CA ASN A 4 -6.22 -76.00 10.09
C ASN A 4 -4.82 -76.01 9.42
N LEU A 5 -3.72 -75.69 10.11
CA LEU A 5 -3.16 -76.39 11.30
C LEU A 5 -2.11 -75.50 12.03
N ILE A 6 -2.09 -75.50 13.38
CA ILE A 6 -1.11 -74.85 14.28
C ILE A 6 -0.49 -75.91 15.20
N THR A 7 0.83 -75.83 15.46
CA THR A 7 1.46 -76.34 16.71
C THR A 7 2.79 -75.62 17.00
N LEU A 8 3.03 -75.36 18.29
CA LEU A 8 4.06 -74.56 18.96
C LEU A 8 4.74 -75.42 20.04
N THR A 9 6.07 -75.28 20.26
CA THR A 9 6.86 -75.51 21.52
C THR A 9 8.34 -75.27 21.18
N MET A 10 9.15 -74.33 21.74
CA MET A 10 9.53 -73.94 23.11
C MET A 10 10.41 -74.97 23.86
N LEU A 11 11.66 -74.59 24.23
CA LEU A 11 12.24 -74.72 25.59
C LEU A 11 13.64 -74.06 25.75
N MET A 12 13.72 -73.11 26.71
CA MET A 12 14.73 -72.83 27.78
C MET A 12 16.21 -72.54 27.41
N SER A 13 16.81 -71.37 27.72
CA SER A 13 17.17 -70.72 29.02
C SER A 13 18.20 -71.48 29.87
N LEU A 14 19.27 -70.81 30.35
CA LEU A 14 19.50 -70.66 31.80
C LEU A 14 20.60 -69.65 32.16
N THR A 15 20.19 -68.63 32.94
CA THR A 15 20.95 -67.95 33.99
C THR A 15 21.44 -68.94 35.05
N GLY A 16 22.53 -68.58 35.75
CA GLY A 16 23.05 -69.37 36.87
C GLY A 16 22.04 -69.56 38.01
N CYS A 17 22.09 -70.74 38.64
CA CYS A 17 22.25 -70.94 40.08
C CYS A 17 22.08 -72.43 40.37
N LEU A 18 23.16 -73.13 40.73
CA LEU A 18 23.09 -74.24 41.67
C LEU A 18 24.29 -74.13 42.59
N ASP A 19 24.04 -73.52 43.76
CA ASP A 19 24.84 -73.75 44.95
C ASP A 19 24.77 -75.24 45.31
N PHE A 20 25.94 -75.85 45.51
CA PHE A 20 26.12 -76.84 46.56
C PHE A 20 27.48 -76.64 47.22
N ASN A 21 27.40 -76.16 48.46
CA ASN A 21 28.44 -76.23 49.48
C ASN A 21 29.07 -77.63 49.58
N SER A 22 30.40 -77.67 49.52
CA SER A 22 31.30 -78.29 50.52
C SER A 22 32.73 -78.13 49.98
N ALA A 23 33.48 -77.15 50.48
CA ALA A 23 34.34 -77.28 51.67
C ALA A 23 35.64 -78.04 51.37
N ASP A 24 36.72 -77.35 51.74
CA ASP A 24 38.03 -77.87 52.16
C ASP A 24 38.95 -78.40 51.05
N ASP A 25 40.26 -78.09 51.01
CA ASP A 25 41.12 -77.23 51.81
C ASP A 25 42.53 -77.26 51.16
N GLU A 26 43.31 -76.24 51.52
CA GLU A 26 44.77 -76.12 51.54
C GLU A 26 45.58 -75.88 50.25
N GLY A 27 46.29 -74.73 50.26
CA GLY A 27 47.58 -74.62 49.59
C GLY A 27 48.12 -73.25 49.20
N ASN A 28 47.93 -72.20 50.02
CA ASN A 28 48.48 -70.85 49.79
C ASN A 28 50.03 -70.83 49.73
N ILE A 29 50.60 -70.31 48.63
CA ILE A 29 51.75 -69.38 48.63
C ILE A 29 51.46 -68.30 47.59
N ASP A 30 50.66 -67.33 48.00
CA ASP A 30 50.47 -66.02 47.37
C ASP A 30 51.81 -65.27 47.52
N ASP A 31 52.48 -65.07 46.38
CA ASP A 31 53.65 -64.20 46.27
C ASP A 31 53.26 -62.73 46.17
N GLY A 32 52.07 -62.32 46.60
CA GLY A 32 51.74 -60.94 46.92
C GLY A 32 51.92 -59.95 45.76
N ASN A 33 51.89 -60.43 44.52
CA ASN A 33 51.86 -59.64 43.31
C ASN A 33 50.51 -59.87 42.62
N ASN A 34 49.61 -58.89 42.70
CA ASN A 34 48.30 -58.98 42.11
C ASN A 34 48.35 -58.51 40.65
N GLN A 35 47.93 -59.37 39.73
CA GLN A 35 48.00 -59.05 38.29
C GLN A 35 47.32 -57.72 37.95
N ALA A 36 48.04 -56.89 37.20
CA ALA A 36 47.49 -55.69 36.59
C ALA A 36 46.30 -55.98 35.66
N THR A 37 45.37 -55.04 35.59
CA THR A 37 44.22 -55.06 34.67
C THR A 37 44.37 -53.96 33.62
N PHE A 38 44.08 -54.29 32.36
CA PHE A 38 44.24 -53.39 31.21
C PHE A 38 42.89 -53.05 30.60
N SER A 39 42.69 -51.79 30.20
CA SER A 39 41.50 -51.36 29.46
C SER A 39 41.82 -50.21 28.49
N GLY A 40 41.03 -50.04 27.43
CA GLY A 40 41.26 -49.04 26.38
C GLY A 40 41.43 -49.69 25.00
N ASP A 41 42.14 -49.02 24.11
CA ASP A 41 42.27 -49.39 22.70
C ASP A 41 43.27 -50.55 22.52
N SER A 42 42.83 -51.78 22.78
CA SER A 42 43.65 -53.00 22.60
C SER A 42 43.40 -53.73 21.28
N GLN A 43 42.49 -53.21 20.45
CA GLN A 43 42.21 -53.72 19.10
C GLN A 43 41.98 -52.56 18.15
N GLN A 44 42.69 -52.55 17.02
CA GLN A 44 42.56 -51.54 15.96
C GLN A 44 42.79 -52.18 14.60
N SER A 45 42.34 -51.52 13.54
CA SER A 45 42.58 -51.94 12.15
C SER A 45 43.28 -50.85 11.36
N ILE A 46 44.13 -51.25 10.41
CA ILE A 46 44.82 -50.37 9.46
C ILE A 46 44.78 -50.98 8.06
N SER A 47 44.58 -50.15 7.04
CA SER A 47 44.63 -50.60 5.64
C SER A 47 46.07 -50.94 5.23
N ALA A 48 46.24 -51.91 4.33
CA ALA A 48 47.54 -52.36 3.82
C ALA A 48 48.34 -51.28 3.07
N ASP A 49 47.69 -50.19 2.64
CA ASP A 49 48.27 -49.05 1.90
C ASP A 49 48.34 -47.74 2.72
N ALA A 50 47.96 -47.79 4.01
CA ALA A 50 47.89 -46.60 4.84
C ALA A 50 49.22 -45.84 4.89
N SER A 51 49.20 -44.56 4.51
CA SER A 51 50.38 -43.68 4.54
C SER A 51 50.60 -42.99 5.90
N SER A 52 49.69 -43.18 6.85
CA SER A 52 49.72 -42.56 8.18
C SER A 52 49.67 -43.61 9.29
N ASN A 53 50.41 -43.35 10.37
CA ASN A 53 50.43 -44.20 11.55
C ASN A 53 49.09 -44.16 12.29
N ILE A 54 48.69 -45.30 12.88
CA ILE A 54 47.57 -45.35 13.80
C ILE A 54 48.05 -45.22 15.24
N ALA A 55 47.18 -44.71 16.11
CA ALA A 55 47.47 -44.52 17.52
C ALA A 55 46.28 -44.93 18.39
N GLY A 56 46.55 -45.26 19.64
CA GLY A 56 45.53 -45.55 20.64
C GLY A 56 46.03 -45.30 22.05
N SER A 57 45.15 -45.49 23.02
CA SER A 57 45.47 -45.34 24.43
C SER A 57 44.98 -46.53 25.25
N LEU A 58 45.86 -47.06 26.08
CA LEU A 58 45.54 -48.03 27.10
C LEU A 58 45.72 -47.44 28.49
N THR A 59 44.96 -47.97 29.42
CA THR A 59 45.09 -47.71 30.85
C THR A 59 45.41 -49.01 31.55
N VAL A 60 46.28 -48.93 32.55
CA VAL A 60 46.62 -50.06 33.41
C VAL A 60 46.29 -49.70 34.85
N SER A 61 45.61 -50.61 35.54
CA SER A 61 45.33 -50.50 36.97
C SER A 61 45.92 -51.72 37.66
N ASP A 62 46.75 -51.47 38.66
CA ASP A 62 47.42 -52.48 39.45
C ASP A 62 47.00 -52.35 40.93
N PRO A 63 46.55 -53.43 41.59
CA PRO A 63 46.27 -53.40 43.03
C PRO A 63 47.51 -53.07 43.88
N ASP A 64 48.72 -53.31 43.37
CA ASP A 64 49.99 -53.01 44.03
C ASP A 64 50.42 -51.55 43.83
N SER A 65 50.63 -50.86 44.95
CA SER A 65 50.82 -49.40 44.99
C SER A 65 52.10 -48.96 44.27
N GLY A 66 51.93 -48.29 43.14
CA GLY A 66 53.02 -47.68 42.37
C GLY A 66 53.42 -48.47 41.13
N GLU A 67 52.72 -49.57 40.83
CA GLU A 67 53.03 -50.48 39.70
C GLU A 67 52.06 -50.32 38.51
N ALA A 68 51.07 -49.42 38.63
CA ALA A 68 50.11 -49.08 37.58
C ALA A 68 50.72 -48.21 36.46
N TYR A 69 51.68 -48.76 35.71
CA TYR A 69 52.24 -48.16 34.50
C TYR A 69 52.78 -49.22 33.53
N PHE A 70 52.95 -48.85 32.26
CA PHE A 70 53.45 -49.74 31.21
C PHE A 70 54.98 -49.75 31.13
N VAL A 71 55.54 -50.89 30.74
CA VAL A 71 56.93 -50.95 30.26
C VAL A 71 56.97 -50.33 28.87
N ALA A 72 57.60 -49.15 28.75
CA ALA A 72 57.65 -48.40 27.51
C ALA A 72 58.41 -49.16 26.41
N MET A 73 57.92 -49.04 25.17
CA MET A 73 58.49 -49.58 23.94
C MET A 73 58.69 -48.44 22.95
N GLU A 74 59.82 -48.41 22.26
CA GLU A 74 60.11 -47.36 21.28
C GLU A 74 60.55 -48.02 19.97
N GLN A 75 59.74 -47.85 18.93
CA GLN A 75 59.98 -48.33 17.56
C GLN A 75 60.42 -49.81 17.51
N VAL A 76 59.71 -50.65 18.25
CA VAL A 76 59.96 -52.09 18.29
C VAL A 76 59.40 -52.70 17.00
N ALA A 77 60.26 -53.30 16.19
CA ALA A 77 59.84 -54.03 15.01
C ALA A 77 58.91 -55.19 15.38
N THR A 78 57.76 -55.26 14.72
CA THR A 78 56.73 -56.31 14.86
C THR A 78 56.71 -57.20 13.62
N SER A 79 55.67 -58.01 13.44
CA SER A 79 55.58 -58.92 12.29
C SER A 79 55.40 -58.17 10.97
N TYR A 80 54.71 -57.01 11.01
CA TYR A 80 54.33 -56.27 9.81
C TYR A 80 54.61 -54.76 9.88
N GLY A 81 55.16 -54.25 10.99
CA GLY A 81 55.42 -52.82 11.18
C GLY A 81 56.36 -52.53 12.34
N ASN A 82 56.24 -51.34 12.92
CA ASN A 82 56.93 -50.91 14.13
C ASN A 82 55.94 -50.35 15.14
N PHE A 83 56.15 -50.67 16.41
CA PHE A 83 55.26 -50.29 17.50
C PHE A 83 55.98 -49.51 18.59
N SER A 84 55.32 -48.47 19.10
CA SER A 84 55.79 -47.70 20.25
C SER A 84 54.68 -47.59 21.30
N LEU A 85 55.03 -47.66 22.58
CA LEU A 85 54.14 -47.50 23.73
C LEU A 85 54.84 -46.64 24.79
N SER A 86 54.18 -45.58 25.25
CA SER A 86 54.65 -44.77 26.37
C SER A 86 54.35 -45.43 27.72
N LYS A 87 55.03 -44.97 28.77
CA LYS A 87 54.79 -45.43 30.13
C LYS A 87 53.35 -45.16 30.61
N GLU A 88 52.74 -44.11 30.07
CA GLU A 88 51.39 -43.63 30.37
C GLU A 88 50.29 -44.32 29.55
N GLY A 89 50.66 -45.17 28.58
CA GLY A 89 49.71 -46.01 27.84
C GLY A 89 49.32 -45.53 26.45
N THR A 90 49.86 -44.40 25.97
CA THR A 90 49.69 -43.99 24.57
C THR A 90 50.58 -44.83 23.67
N TRP A 91 50.02 -45.39 22.60
CA TRP A 91 50.76 -46.20 21.64
C TRP A 91 50.57 -45.73 20.20
N THR A 92 51.56 -46.03 19.35
CA THR A 92 51.50 -45.82 17.90
C THR A 92 52.00 -47.07 17.16
N TYR A 93 51.39 -47.35 16.01
CA TYR A 93 51.79 -48.41 15.10
C TYR A 93 52.03 -47.83 13.70
N GLU A 94 53.20 -48.12 13.14
CA GLU A 94 53.65 -47.72 11.81
C GLU A 94 53.79 -48.98 10.96
N LEU A 95 52.96 -49.13 9.94
CA LEU A 95 52.99 -50.28 9.04
C LEU A 95 54.23 -50.24 8.14
N ASP A 96 54.94 -51.36 7.98
CA ASP A 96 56.03 -51.46 7.00
C ASP A 96 55.44 -51.77 5.62
N SER A 97 55.28 -50.73 4.80
CA SER A 97 54.78 -50.82 3.43
C SER A 97 55.68 -51.62 2.48
N ASN A 98 56.89 -52.02 2.90
CA ASN A 98 57.76 -52.92 2.13
C ASN A 98 57.61 -54.39 2.55
N ASN A 99 56.76 -54.70 3.54
CA ASN A 99 56.58 -56.06 4.02
C ASN A 99 55.89 -56.93 2.96
N SER A 100 56.58 -57.99 2.53
CA SER A 100 56.08 -58.86 1.44
C SER A 100 54.78 -59.58 1.76
N PHE A 101 54.41 -59.76 3.04
CA PHE A 101 53.14 -60.39 3.40
C PHE A 101 51.98 -59.39 3.31
N VAL A 102 52.19 -58.16 3.75
CA VAL A 102 51.24 -57.05 3.62
C VAL A 102 50.94 -56.80 2.13
N ASN A 103 52.00 -56.76 1.30
CA ASN A 103 51.88 -56.58 -0.15
C ASN A 103 51.18 -57.72 -0.90
N ASN A 104 50.86 -58.84 -0.23
CA ASN A 104 50.14 -59.97 -0.83
C ASN A 104 48.65 -60.03 -0.41
N LEU A 105 48.19 -59.11 0.44
CA LEU A 105 46.77 -59.01 0.78
C LEU A 105 46.03 -58.33 -0.37
N SER A 106 45.19 -59.08 -1.07
CA SER A 106 44.63 -58.69 -2.38
C SER A 106 43.13 -58.39 -2.33
N SER A 107 42.51 -58.45 -1.14
CA SER A 107 41.09 -58.14 -0.92
C SER A 107 40.85 -57.66 0.51
N SER A 108 39.73 -56.95 0.74
CA SER A 108 39.27 -56.53 2.08
C SER A 108 38.91 -57.70 3.01
N SER A 109 38.79 -58.91 2.46
CA SER A 109 38.64 -60.15 3.24
C SER A 109 39.97 -60.82 3.61
N ASP A 110 41.08 -60.41 2.96
CA ASP A 110 42.42 -60.88 3.29
C ASP A 110 42.98 -60.02 4.43
N THR A 111 43.03 -60.57 5.63
CA THR A 111 43.57 -59.87 6.80
C THR A 111 44.81 -60.54 7.35
N LEU A 112 45.79 -59.74 7.78
CA LEU A 112 46.86 -60.18 8.69
C LEU A 112 46.60 -59.61 10.08
N THR A 113 47.12 -60.30 11.09
CA THR A 113 47.01 -59.85 12.48
C THR A 113 48.39 -59.76 13.10
N ASP A 114 48.77 -58.56 13.55
CA ASP A 114 49.96 -58.33 14.37
C ASP A 114 49.55 -58.34 15.84
N ASN A 115 50.02 -59.34 16.59
CA ASN A 115 49.75 -59.48 18.01
C ASN A 115 50.96 -58.96 18.80
N ILE A 116 50.81 -57.81 19.42
CA ILE A 116 51.88 -57.08 20.09
C ILE A 116 51.73 -57.28 21.59
N THR A 117 52.62 -58.07 22.19
CA THR A 117 52.62 -58.29 23.63
C THR A 117 53.26 -57.12 24.35
N ILE A 118 52.51 -56.49 25.24
CA ILE A 118 52.96 -55.42 26.14
C ILE A 118 52.95 -55.91 27.59
N SER A 119 53.66 -55.24 28.47
CA SER A 119 53.72 -55.60 29.89
C SER A 119 53.53 -54.38 30.79
N SER A 120 52.88 -54.58 31.93
CA SER A 120 52.91 -53.65 33.07
C SER A 120 54.18 -53.81 33.89
N ALA A 121 54.39 -52.89 34.84
CA ALA A 121 55.57 -52.88 35.70
C ALA A 121 55.74 -54.15 36.56
N ASP A 122 54.62 -54.76 36.98
CA ASP A 122 54.53 -56.02 37.75
C ASP A 122 54.88 -57.27 36.92
N GLY A 123 55.02 -57.12 35.59
CA GLY A 123 55.28 -58.20 34.64
C GLY A 123 54.04 -58.88 34.05
N THR A 124 52.83 -58.41 34.36
CA THR A 124 51.59 -58.91 33.74
C THR A 124 51.55 -58.49 32.27
N ASN A 125 51.21 -59.44 31.38
CA ASN A 125 51.21 -59.22 29.93
C ASN A 125 49.80 -58.97 29.37
N HIS A 126 49.70 -58.12 28.37
CA HIS A 126 48.51 -57.89 27.55
C HIS A 126 48.86 -57.93 26.06
N ILE A 127 47.89 -58.18 25.19
CA ILE A 127 48.11 -58.22 23.74
C ILE A 127 47.29 -57.10 23.10
N ILE A 128 47.96 -56.26 22.32
CA ILE A 128 47.32 -55.37 21.36
C ILE A 128 47.23 -56.11 20.03
N VAL A 129 46.03 -56.13 19.45
CA VAL A 129 45.75 -56.79 18.18
C VAL A 129 45.59 -55.71 17.11
N ILE A 130 46.54 -55.64 16.17
CA ILE A 130 46.42 -54.80 14.98
C ILE A 130 46.02 -55.67 13.80
N THR A 131 44.85 -55.40 13.24
CA THR A 131 44.36 -56.10 12.04
C THR A 131 44.71 -55.29 10.80
N ILE A 132 45.56 -55.84 9.94
CA ILE A 132 45.93 -55.24 8.67
C ILE A 132 44.99 -55.81 7.62
N VAL A 133 44.19 -54.95 7.02
CA VAL A 133 43.16 -55.34 6.05
C VAL A 133 43.70 -55.08 4.66
N GLY A 134 43.68 -56.09 3.79
CA GLY A 134 44.03 -55.96 2.38
C GLY A 134 43.10 -55.01 1.64
N ILE A 135 43.55 -54.50 0.51
CA ILE A 135 42.74 -53.69 -0.39
C ILE A 135 42.26 -54.57 -1.55
N ASP A 136 40.97 -54.49 -1.92
CA ASP A 136 40.49 -55.14 -3.15
C ASP A 136 40.94 -54.31 -4.35
N THR A 137 42.02 -54.72 -5.01
CA THR A 137 42.53 -54.04 -6.21
C THR A 137 41.88 -54.57 -7.50
N THR A 138 40.79 -55.34 -7.38
CA THR A 138 40.24 -56.11 -8.51
C THR A 138 38.72 -56.03 -8.72
N ASN A 139 37.95 -55.42 -7.80
CA ASN A 139 36.56 -55.06 -8.04
C ASN A 139 36.29 -53.60 -7.66
N ASN A 140 36.38 -52.71 -8.64
CA ASN A 140 35.82 -51.37 -8.57
C ASN A 140 34.30 -51.52 -8.47
N THR A 141 33.70 -51.32 -7.29
CA THR A 141 32.25 -51.23 -7.20
C THR A 141 31.86 -49.93 -7.91
N PRO A 142 31.09 -49.95 -9.01
CA PRO A 142 30.85 -48.72 -9.75
C PRO A 142 30.21 -47.64 -8.87
N ALA A 143 30.77 -46.44 -8.85
CA ALA A 143 30.18 -45.30 -8.17
C ALA A 143 28.73 -45.06 -8.60
N SER A 144 27.89 -44.63 -7.67
CA SER A 144 26.54 -44.17 -7.99
C SER A 144 26.58 -42.67 -8.31
N ILE A 145 26.10 -42.30 -9.51
CA ILE A 145 26.09 -40.92 -10.01
C ILE A 145 24.64 -40.45 -10.14
N SER A 146 24.30 -39.29 -9.58
CA SER A 146 22.96 -38.68 -9.64
C SER A 146 23.04 -37.18 -9.97
N GLY A 147 21.89 -36.52 -10.23
CA GLY A 147 21.87 -35.15 -10.78
C GLY A 147 22.06 -35.06 -12.30
N LEU A 148 21.75 -36.14 -13.04
CA LEU A 148 22.14 -36.36 -14.44
C LEU A 148 21.17 -35.78 -15.50
N SER A 149 20.34 -34.81 -15.15
CA SER A 149 19.46 -34.16 -16.14
C SER A 149 19.15 -32.72 -15.78
N LYS A 150 19.09 -31.87 -16.81
CA LYS A 150 18.61 -30.49 -16.73
C LYS A 150 17.78 -30.16 -17.96
N THR A 151 16.72 -29.37 -17.80
CA THR A 151 15.95 -28.82 -18.92
C THR A 151 16.13 -27.32 -18.97
N ILE A 152 16.39 -26.79 -20.17
CA ILE A 152 16.61 -25.37 -20.45
C ILE A 152 15.84 -24.96 -21.72
N THR A 153 15.77 -23.67 -22.02
CA THR A 153 15.11 -23.16 -23.22
C THR A 153 16.12 -22.74 -24.28
N ASN A 154 15.72 -22.70 -25.54
CA ASN A 154 16.60 -22.36 -26.65
C ASN A 154 17.04 -20.87 -26.68
N ASN A 155 16.58 -20.07 -25.73
CA ASN A 155 16.94 -18.67 -25.52
C ASN A 155 17.65 -18.42 -24.18
N THR A 156 18.06 -19.47 -23.44
CA THR A 156 18.87 -19.31 -22.22
C THR A 156 20.23 -18.70 -22.60
N ALA A 157 20.46 -17.44 -22.20
CA ALA A 157 21.63 -16.65 -22.60
C ALA A 157 22.75 -16.60 -21.55
N SER A 158 22.48 -17.10 -20.34
CA SER A 158 23.44 -17.19 -19.24
C SER A 158 23.89 -18.63 -19.03
N ASP A 159 25.03 -18.80 -18.36
CA ASP A 159 25.51 -20.10 -17.93
C ASP A 159 24.50 -20.76 -17.00
N VAL A 160 24.28 -22.05 -17.24
CA VAL A 160 23.40 -22.90 -16.43
C VAL A 160 24.27 -23.72 -15.51
N GLU A 161 24.00 -23.62 -14.21
CA GLU A 161 24.77 -24.34 -13.19
C GLU A 161 24.01 -25.56 -12.68
N GLY A 162 24.75 -26.53 -12.15
CA GLY A 162 24.19 -27.65 -11.40
C GLY A 162 25.26 -28.41 -10.65
N GLU A 163 24.83 -29.44 -9.93
CA GLU A 163 25.69 -30.28 -9.12
C GLU A 163 25.45 -31.76 -9.47
N ILE A 164 26.52 -32.55 -9.48
CA ILE A 164 26.47 -34.00 -9.66
C ILE A 164 27.01 -34.66 -8.40
N TYR A 165 26.18 -35.50 -7.79
CA TYR A 165 26.55 -36.25 -6.62
C TYR A 165 27.10 -37.61 -7.02
N ILE A 166 28.36 -37.85 -6.64
CA ILE A 166 29.06 -39.12 -6.83
C ILE A 166 29.24 -39.74 -5.46
N HIS A 167 28.64 -40.91 -5.25
CA HIS A 167 28.85 -41.68 -4.04
C HIS A 167 29.49 -43.01 -4.39
N ASP A 168 30.68 -43.21 -3.84
CA ASP A 168 31.50 -44.40 -4.02
C ASP A 168 31.40 -45.29 -2.78
N ALA A 169 31.14 -46.57 -2.98
CA ALA A 169 30.91 -47.51 -1.89
C ALA A 169 32.21 -48.02 -1.23
N ASP A 170 33.36 -47.81 -1.88
CA ASP A 170 34.66 -48.39 -1.54
C ASP A 170 35.54 -47.42 -0.68
N GLY A 171 35.20 -46.12 -0.63
CA GLY A 171 35.56 -45.19 0.46
C GLY A 171 36.94 -44.52 0.40
N ASP A 172 37.57 -44.45 -0.77
CA ASP A 172 38.99 -44.16 -1.02
C ASP A 172 39.28 -42.82 -1.75
N ASN A 173 38.56 -41.73 -1.43
CA ASN A 173 38.64 -40.42 -2.11
C ASN A 173 38.28 -40.48 -3.61
N GLU A 174 37.46 -41.45 -4.00
CA GLU A 174 37.00 -41.66 -5.38
C GLU A 174 35.62 -41.03 -5.65
N GLU A 175 35.02 -40.39 -4.62
CA GLU A 175 33.80 -39.57 -4.64
C GLU A 175 34.01 -38.20 -5.32
N ALA A 176 34.72 -38.17 -6.45
CA ALA A 176 35.04 -36.95 -7.17
C ALA A 176 34.80 -37.12 -8.67
N ALA A 177 34.36 -36.04 -9.31
CA ALA A 177 34.23 -35.98 -10.76
C ALA A 177 35.61 -35.74 -11.40
N ILE A 178 35.84 -36.33 -12.58
CA ILE A 178 36.97 -35.92 -13.42
C ILE A 178 36.64 -34.54 -14.00
N ALA A 179 37.38 -33.53 -13.55
CA ALA A 179 37.16 -32.15 -13.96
C ALA A 179 37.26 -31.98 -15.49
N GLN A 180 36.27 -31.30 -16.07
CA GLN A 180 36.23 -30.90 -17.47
C GLN A 180 36.17 -29.38 -17.53
N ASN A 181 36.91 -28.76 -18.45
CA ASN A 181 36.93 -27.30 -18.60
C ASN A 181 36.69 -26.95 -20.06
N ASP A 182 35.66 -26.12 -20.30
CA ASP A 182 35.27 -25.57 -21.59
C ASP A 182 35.15 -26.63 -22.70
N VAL A 183 34.57 -27.79 -22.36
CA VAL A 183 34.33 -28.87 -23.32
C VAL A 183 33.19 -28.47 -24.23
N VAL A 184 33.50 -28.20 -25.50
CA VAL A 184 32.49 -27.94 -26.52
C VAL A 184 31.65 -29.20 -26.74
N THR A 185 30.34 -29.07 -26.54
CA THR A 185 29.35 -30.13 -26.70
C THR A 185 28.62 -29.99 -28.05
N THR A 186 27.46 -30.64 -28.22
CA THR A 186 26.71 -30.56 -29.49
C THR A 186 26.05 -29.19 -29.67
N TYR A 187 25.55 -28.60 -28.59
CA TYR A 187 24.75 -27.37 -28.61
C TYR A 187 25.31 -26.25 -27.71
N GLY A 188 26.41 -26.48 -26.99
CA GLY A 188 26.96 -25.51 -26.05
C GLY A 188 28.40 -25.82 -25.61
N THR A 189 28.77 -25.32 -24.43
CA THR A 189 30.08 -25.53 -23.79
C THR A 189 29.87 -25.96 -22.34
N PHE A 190 30.56 -27.00 -21.88
CA PHE A 190 30.38 -27.60 -20.55
C PHE A 190 31.69 -27.60 -19.73
N SER A 191 31.56 -27.31 -18.44
CA SER A 191 32.64 -27.44 -17.44
C SER A 191 32.12 -28.14 -16.18
N ILE A 192 32.95 -28.93 -15.51
CA ILE A 192 32.67 -29.53 -14.19
C ILE A 192 33.95 -29.55 -13.36
N ASN A 193 33.88 -29.21 -12.08
CA ASN A 193 35.01 -29.29 -11.16
C ASN A 193 35.07 -30.66 -10.45
N ALA A 194 36.07 -30.85 -9.59
CA ALA A 194 36.25 -32.14 -8.90
C ALA A 194 35.16 -32.43 -7.85
N ASP A 195 34.52 -31.38 -7.33
CA ASP A 195 33.47 -31.45 -6.32
C ASP A 195 32.09 -31.75 -6.95
N GLY A 196 32.00 -31.82 -8.28
CA GLY A 196 30.77 -32.14 -9.01
C GLY A 196 29.93 -30.92 -9.43
N GLU A 197 30.39 -29.71 -9.13
CA GLU A 197 29.74 -28.47 -9.58
C GLU A 197 30.06 -28.24 -11.07
N TRP A 198 29.03 -28.03 -11.88
CA TRP A 198 29.16 -27.88 -13.32
C TRP A 198 28.47 -26.63 -13.87
N THR A 199 28.97 -26.15 -15.01
CA THR A 199 28.38 -25.06 -15.80
C THR A 199 28.17 -25.48 -17.25
N TYR A 200 27.10 -24.98 -17.87
CA TYR A 200 26.77 -25.19 -19.28
C TYR A 200 26.34 -23.88 -19.95
N GLU A 201 27.07 -23.45 -20.95
CA GLU A 201 26.76 -22.27 -21.79
C GLU A 201 26.12 -22.74 -23.10
N LEU A 202 24.84 -22.42 -23.32
CA LEU A 202 24.12 -22.79 -24.56
C LEU A 202 24.54 -21.87 -25.72
N ASP A 203 24.94 -22.43 -26.87
CA ASP A 203 25.12 -21.68 -28.10
C ASP A 203 23.76 -21.41 -28.75
N THR A 204 23.12 -20.33 -28.31
CA THR A 204 21.83 -19.86 -28.86
C THR A 204 21.89 -19.48 -30.35
N THR A 205 23.09 -19.37 -30.93
CA THR A 205 23.28 -19.08 -32.37
C THR A 205 23.42 -20.33 -33.23
N GLN A 206 23.53 -21.51 -32.60
CA GLN A 206 23.57 -22.80 -33.29
C GLN A 206 22.26 -23.02 -34.06
N SER A 207 22.34 -23.48 -35.31
CA SER A 207 21.20 -23.48 -36.25
C SER A 207 20.01 -24.35 -35.84
N ASP A 208 20.26 -25.50 -35.21
CA ASP A 208 19.25 -26.42 -34.69
C ASP A 208 18.62 -25.86 -33.42
N VAL A 209 19.41 -25.28 -32.51
CA VAL A 209 18.92 -24.58 -31.30
C VAL A 209 18.01 -23.40 -31.69
N ALA A 210 18.47 -22.58 -32.64
CA ALA A 210 17.71 -21.47 -33.19
C ALA A 210 16.48 -21.90 -34.02
N ALA A 211 16.42 -23.16 -34.46
CA ALA A 211 15.29 -23.69 -35.21
C ALA A 211 14.15 -24.22 -34.33
N LEU A 212 14.38 -24.40 -33.02
CA LEU A 212 13.35 -24.77 -32.07
C LEU A 212 12.33 -23.63 -31.92
N SER A 213 11.10 -23.90 -32.31
CA SER A 213 10.03 -22.90 -32.45
C SER A 213 8.82 -23.20 -31.57
N SER A 214 8.84 -24.28 -30.79
CA SER A 214 7.77 -24.62 -29.85
C SER A 214 8.29 -25.39 -28.66
N ALA A 215 7.55 -25.34 -27.55
CA ALA A 215 7.86 -26.11 -26.34
C ALA A 215 7.78 -27.64 -26.55
N SER A 216 7.15 -28.08 -27.65
CA SER A 216 7.09 -29.47 -28.05
C SER A 216 8.28 -29.93 -28.89
N GLU A 217 9.08 -29.00 -29.40
CA GLU A 217 10.32 -29.28 -30.12
C GLU A 217 11.47 -29.25 -29.13
N THR A 218 12.23 -30.35 -29.06
CA THR A 218 13.35 -30.47 -28.13
C THR A 218 14.61 -30.98 -28.83
N LEU A 219 15.75 -30.54 -28.30
CA LEU A 219 17.06 -31.12 -28.54
C LEU A 219 17.59 -31.65 -27.22
N THR A 220 18.48 -32.63 -27.26
CA THR A 220 19.16 -33.14 -26.07
C THR A 220 20.65 -33.12 -26.33
N ASP A 221 21.39 -32.35 -25.54
CA ASP A 221 22.84 -32.48 -25.43
C ASP A 221 23.15 -33.61 -24.44
N THR A 222 24.01 -34.54 -24.84
CA THR A 222 24.41 -35.69 -24.02
C THR A 222 25.88 -35.54 -23.68
N ILE A 223 26.15 -35.30 -22.41
CA ILE A 223 27.49 -34.95 -21.91
C ILE A 223 27.98 -36.12 -21.05
N SER A 224 29.04 -36.80 -21.49
CA SER A 224 29.60 -37.91 -20.73
C SER A 224 30.49 -37.42 -19.61
N ILE A 225 30.21 -37.92 -18.41
CA ILE A 225 30.89 -37.58 -17.16
C ILE A 225 31.51 -38.86 -16.60
N SER A 226 32.64 -38.72 -15.93
CA SER A 226 33.36 -39.84 -15.34
C SER A 226 33.76 -39.47 -13.92
N SER A 227 33.58 -40.39 -12.99
CA SER A 227 34.18 -40.34 -11.65
C SER A 227 35.64 -40.80 -11.71
N VAL A 228 36.39 -40.54 -10.64
CA VAL A 228 37.81 -40.92 -10.51
C VAL A 228 38.01 -42.44 -10.57
N ASP A 229 37.05 -43.24 -10.07
CA ASP A 229 37.02 -44.71 -10.14
C ASP A 229 36.82 -45.25 -11.59
N GLY A 230 36.52 -44.37 -12.55
CA GLY A 230 36.27 -44.71 -13.95
C GLY A 230 34.82 -45.07 -14.29
N THR A 231 33.88 -44.96 -13.34
CA THR A 231 32.45 -45.09 -13.63
C THR A 231 31.97 -43.92 -14.48
N GLN A 232 31.11 -44.21 -15.47
CA GLN A 232 30.63 -43.23 -16.45
C GLN A 232 29.11 -43.07 -16.38
N ALA A 233 28.65 -41.84 -16.55
CA ALA A 233 27.25 -41.50 -16.71
C ALA A 233 27.08 -40.36 -17.72
N ASP A 234 25.88 -40.24 -18.28
CA ASP A 234 25.55 -39.15 -19.20
C ASP A 234 24.65 -38.13 -18.50
N LEU A 235 25.08 -36.87 -18.47
CA LEU A 235 24.25 -35.72 -18.16
C LEU A 235 23.44 -35.33 -19.40
N LEU A 236 22.12 -35.29 -19.26
CA LEU A 236 21.20 -34.92 -20.33
C LEU A 236 20.73 -33.47 -20.17
N ILE A 237 21.21 -32.59 -21.05
CA ILE A 237 20.70 -31.22 -21.16
C ILE A 237 19.62 -31.18 -22.23
N THR A 238 18.35 -31.12 -21.81
CA THR A 238 17.23 -31.00 -22.74
C THR A 238 16.96 -29.53 -23.04
N ILE A 239 17.13 -29.13 -24.30
CA ILE A 239 16.87 -27.79 -24.79
C ILE A 239 15.50 -27.79 -25.45
N THR A 240 14.56 -27.02 -24.91
CA THR A 240 13.20 -26.90 -25.42
C THR A 240 13.06 -25.61 -26.23
N GLY A 241 12.30 -25.63 -27.32
CA GLY A 241 11.91 -24.39 -27.99
C GLY A 241 10.97 -23.58 -27.11
N VAL A 242 10.93 -22.26 -27.29
CA VAL A 242 9.81 -21.46 -26.80
C VAL A 242 8.73 -21.39 -27.87
N ASP A 243 7.48 -21.72 -27.50
CA ASP A 243 6.34 -21.40 -28.36
C ASP A 243 6.39 -19.92 -28.72
N PRO A 244 6.16 -19.53 -30.00
CA PRO A 244 5.95 -18.13 -30.31
C PRO A 244 4.86 -17.64 -29.37
N VAL A 245 5.05 -16.45 -28.81
CA VAL A 245 3.97 -15.76 -28.12
C VAL A 245 2.88 -15.57 -29.16
N VAL A 246 1.89 -16.47 -29.17
CA VAL A 246 0.62 -16.20 -29.80
C VAL A 246 0.03 -15.12 -28.92
N VAL A 247 0.28 -13.87 -29.31
CA VAL A 247 -0.38 -12.73 -28.70
C VAL A 247 -1.83 -12.88 -29.13
N ASP A 248 -2.61 -13.57 -28.29
CA ASP A 248 -4.05 -13.50 -28.37
C ASP A 248 -4.44 -12.05 -28.07
N THR A 249 -4.58 -11.21 -29.09
CA THR A 249 -4.88 -9.80 -28.89
C THR A 249 -6.27 -9.58 -28.28
N THR A 250 -7.02 -10.65 -27.97
CA THR A 250 -8.26 -10.55 -27.21
C THR A 250 -7.95 -10.48 -25.71
N PRO A 251 -8.41 -9.42 -25.02
CA PRO A 251 -8.33 -9.39 -23.56
C PRO A 251 -9.04 -10.60 -22.97
N LEU A 252 -8.46 -11.17 -21.91
CA LEU A 252 -9.11 -12.21 -21.12
C LEU A 252 -10.46 -11.68 -20.60
N THR A 253 -11.49 -12.52 -20.66
CA THR A 253 -12.81 -12.22 -20.11
C THR A 253 -13.02 -13.01 -18.83
N ALA A 254 -13.52 -12.37 -17.77
CA ALA A 254 -13.81 -13.04 -16.52
C ALA A 254 -14.88 -14.14 -16.70
N ASP A 255 -14.47 -15.40 -16.53
CA ASP A 255 -15.37 -16.47 -16.15
C ASP A 255 -15.52 -16.51 -14.61
N ASP A 256 -16.70 -16.82 -14.12
CA ASP A 256 -16.93 -16.92 -12.69
C ASP A 256 -16.66 -18.37 -12.22
N SER A 257 -15.47 -18.91 -12.56
CA SER A 257 -15.06 -20.27 -12.21
C SER A 257 -13.71 -20.29 -11.50
N VAL A 258 -13.46 -21.30 -10.67
CA VAL A 258 -12.15 -21.56 -10.05
C VAL A 258 -11.71 -23.00 -10.37
N PRO A 259 -10.40 -23.30 -10.52
CA PRO A 259 -9.94 -24.66 -10.78
C PRO A 259 -10.29 -25.60 -9.64
N VAL A 260 -10.55 -26.87 -9.95
CA VAL A 260 -10.73 -27.91 -8.92
C VAL A 260 -9.35 -28.43 -8.52
N VAL A 261 -9.02 -28.33 -7.24
CA VAL A 261 -7.78 -28.91 -6.69
C VAL A 261 -7.86 -30.43 -6.73
N ASN A 262 -6.94 -31.08 -7.46
CA ASN A 262 -6.82 -32.54 -7.54
C ASN A 262 -5.36 -32.94 -7.28
N CYS A 263 -4.98 -33.04 -6.01
CA CYS A 263 -3.60 -33.30 -5.60
C CYS A 263 -3.04 -34.60 -6.22
N THR A 264 -1.93 -34.49 -6.94
CA THR A 264 -1.11 -35.63 -7.37
C THR A 264 -0.14 -36.03 -6.24
N GLN A 265 0.26 -35.06 -5.43
CA GLN A 265 1.10 -35.21 -4.24
C GLN A 265 0.58 -34.32 -3.11
N VAL A 266 0.63 -34.80 -1.88
CA VAL A 266 0.34 -34.03 -0.66
C VAL A 266 1.54 -34.10 0.27
N VAL A 267 2.03 -32.95 0.71
CA VAL A 267 3.10 -32.82 1.70
C VAL A 267 2.55 -32.23 3.00
N ASN A 268 3.26 -32.45 4.12
CA ASN A 268 2.76 -32.09 5.45
C ASN A 268 3.57 -30.98 6.13
N SER A 269 4.58 -30.43 5.46
CA SER A 269 5.39 -29.31 5.95
C SER A 269 5.66 -28.32 4.83
N VAL A 270 5.98 -27.07 5.20
CA VAL A 270 6.36 -26.02 4.26
C VAL A 270 7.69 -26.37 3.57
N ALA A 271 8.69 -26.83 4.32
CA ALA A 271 9.97 -27.27 3.74
C ALA A 271 9.79 -28.36 2.67
N ASP A 272 8.99 -29.40 2.95
CA ASP A 272 8.72 -30.45 1.95
C ASP A 272 7.97 -29.90 0.71
N LEU A 273 7.17 -28.84 0.87
CA LEU A 273 6.48 -28.18 -0.24
C LEU A 273 7.45 -27.39 -1.10
N GLU A 274 8.33 -26.61 -0.47
CA GLU A 274 9.34 -25.79 -1.12
C GLU A 274 10.30 -26.68 -1.91
N ASP A 275 10.83 -27.74 -1.28
CA ASP A 275 11.71 -28.71 -1.93
C ASP A 275 11.02 -29.40 -3.13
N ALA A 276 9.77 -29.84 -2.97
CA ALA A 276 9.04 -30.54 -4.03
C ALA A 276 8.56 -29.62 -5.16
N ALA A 277 8.46 -28.31 -4.92
CA ALA A 277 7.97 -27.34 -5.90
C ALA A 277 8.99 -27.08 -7.03
N GLU A 278 10.27 -27.35 -6.81
CA GLU A 278 11.33 -27.10 -7.79
C GLU A 278 11.32 -28.07 -8.98
N ASP A 279 10.75 -29.26 -8.79
CA ASP A 279 10.79 -30.37 -9.76
C ASP A 279 9.46 -30.59 -10.52
N LEU A 280 8.48 -29.67 -10.39
CA LEU A 280 7.14 -29.86 -10.94
C LEU A 280 7.10 -29.80 -12.48
N VAL A 281 6.34 -30.70 -13.09
CA VAL A 281 6.10 -30.74 -14.54
C VAL A 281 4.61 -30.61 -14.89
N ALA A 282 4.33 -30.39 -16.19
CA ALA A 282 2.97 -30.15 -16.68
C ALA A 282 1.95 -31.21 -16.21
N GLY A 283 0.94 -30.76 -15.47
CA GLY A 283 -0.14 -31.59 -14.93
C GLY A 283 0.05 -32.03 -13.49
N ASP A 284 1.20 -31.74 -12.88
CA ASP A 284 1.40 -31.97 -11.46
C ASP A 284 0.55 -31.01 -10.63
N THR A 285 0.02 -31.52 -9.53
CA THR A 285 -0.69 -30.75 -8.50
C THR A 285 -0.09 -31.09 -7.14
N LEU A 286 0.83 -30.26 -6.69
CA LEU A 286 1.46 -30.37 -5.39
C LEU A 286 0.62 -29.63 -4.35
N CYS A 287 0.22 -30.33 -3.29
CA CYS A 287 -0.63 -29.77 -2.25
C CYS A 287 0.05 -29.73 -0.89
N LEU A 288 -0.15 -28.65 -0.14
CA LEU A 288 0.11 -28.60 1.29
C LEU A 288 -1.12 -29.06 2.06
N ALA A 289 -0.94 -30.01 2.97
CA ALA A 289 -2.01 -30.53 3.83
C ALA A 289 -2.67 -29.43 4.69
N ASP A 290 -3.85 -29.74 5.25
CA ASP A 290 -4.52 -28.85 6.19
C ASP A 290 -3.65 -28.57 7.43
N GLY A 291 -3.44 -27.31 7.75
CA GLY A 291 -2.61 -26.92 8.89
C GLY A 291 -2.42 -25.42 9.05
N THR A 292 -1.95 -25.05 10.23
CA THR A 292 -1.37 -23.72 10.47
C THR A 292 0.13 -23.88 10.57
N TYR A 293 0.85 -23.18 9.71
CA TYR A 293 2.29 -23.23 9.54
C TYR A 293 2.87 -21.89 9.97
N THR A 294 3.85 -21.92 10.86
CA THR A 294 4.48 -20.71 11.43
C THR A 294 5.90 -20.55 10.92
N GLY A 295 6.31 -19.33 10.60
CA GLY A 295 7.63 -19.01 10.07
C GLY A 295 7.61 -18.71 8.57
N ASP A 296 8.81 -18.57 8.00
CA ASP A 296 8.98 -18.13 6.62
C ASP A 296 8.42 -19.14 5.61
N PHE A 297 8.01 -18.63 4.45
CA PHE A 297 7.53 -19.41 3.32
C PHE A 297 8.13 -18.83 2.05
N GLU A 298 9.01 -19.59 1.41
CA GLU A 298 9.71 -19.24 0.17
C GLU A 298 9.36 -20.25 -0.94
N LEU A 299 8.19 -20.08 -1.54
CA LEU A 299 7.77 -20.90 -2.67
C LEU A 299 8.43 -20.41 -3.96
N ARG A 300 9.18 -21.29 -4.63
CA ARG A 300 9.81 -21.04 -5.92
C ARG A 300 9.34 -22.07 -6.93
N VAL A 301 8.50 -21.67 -7.89
CA VAL A 301 8.00 -22.56 -8.95
C VAL A 301 8.44 -22.03 -10.30
N GLU A 302 9.08 -22.87 -11.11
CA GLU A 302 9.35 -22.55 -12.50
C GLU A 302 9.15 -23.77 -13.39
N GLY A 303 8.40 -23.61 -14.48
CA GLY A 303 8.13 -24.71 -15.37
C GLY A 303 7.15 -24.37 -16.50
N MET A 304 6.97 -25.34 -17.39
CA MET A 304 6.15 -25.20 -18.60
C MET A 304 4.91 -26.08 -18.51
N GLY A 305 3.84 -25.55 -17.92
CA GLY A 305 2.51 -26.15 -17.97
C GLY A 305 1.84 -25.97 -19.34
N THR A 306 0.63 -26.51 -19.48
CA THR A 306 -0.22 -26.31 -20.67
C THR A 306 -1.65 -25.96 -20.24
N PRO A 307 -2.51 -25.40 -21.12
CA PRO A 307 -3.89 -25.08 -20.77
C PRO A 307 -4.68 -26.26 -20.17
N ASP A 308 -4.45 -27.48 -20.67
CA ASP A 308 -5.13 -28.69 -20.20
C ASP A 308 -4.44 -29.38 -19.02
N LYS A 309 -3.17 -29.05 -18.77
CA LYS A 309 -2.31 -29.64 -17.74
C LYS A 309 -1.42 -28.54 -17.13
N PRO A 310 -2.00 -27.63 -16.34
CA PRO A 310 -1.22 -26.63 -15.63
C PRO A 310 -0.31 -27.29 -14.59
N ILE A 311 0.76 -26.59 -14.20
CA ILE A 311 1.50 -26.91 -12.98
C ILE A 311 0.76 -26.22 -11.83
N THR A 312 0.34 -26.96 -10.81
CA THR A 312 -0.47 -26.40 -9.72
C THR A 312 0.22 -26.60 -8.36
N VAL A 313 0.34 -25.52 -7.60
CA VAL A 313 0.68 -25.56 -6.18
C VAL A 313 -0.53 -25.05 -5.40
N ALA A 314 -1.06 -25.87 -4.49
CA ALA A 314 -2.32 -25.57 -3.82
C ALA A 314 -2.35 -25.94 -2.34
N ALA A 315 -3.29 -25.37 -1.59
CA ALA A 315 -3.76 -25.99 -0.36
C ALA A 315 -4.59 -27.26 -0.71
N GLU A 316 -4.39 -28.37 0.00
CA GLU A 316 -5.15 -29.62 -0.21
C GLU A 316 -6.66 -29.35 -0.14
N ASN A 317 -7.09 -28.60 0.87
CA ASN A 317 -8.42 -28.01 0.96
C ASN A 317 -8.26 -26.47 0.98
N PRO A 318 -8.78 -25.73 -0.01
CA PRO A 318 -8.69 -24.27 -0.05
C PRO A 318 -9.13 -23.61 1.27
N GLY A 319 -8.30 -22.70 1.78
CA GLY A 319 -8.51 -21.99 3.04
C GLY A 319 -8.04 -22.74 4.29
N LYS A 320 -7.45 -23.94 4.15
CA LYS A 320 -7.00 -24.77 5.28
C LYS A 320 -5.48 -24.88 5.44
N ALA A 321 -4.69 -24.49 4.44
CA ALA A 321 -3.27 -24.25 4.59
C ALA A 321 -3.04 -22.77 4.94
N ILE A 322 -2.85 -22.49 6.22
CA ILE A 322 -2.68 -21.14 6.77
C ILE A 322 -1.20 -20.94 7.11
N ILE A 323 -0.56 -19.95 6.51
CA ILE A 323 0.83 -19.57 6.82
C ILE A 323 0.81 -18.26 7.60
N THR A 324 1.53 -18.19 8.72
CA THR A 324 1.50 -17.07 9.67
C THR A 324 2.85 -16.85 10.35
N ASP A 325 3.05 -15.68 10.98
CA ASP A 325 4.21 -15.40 11.84
C ASP A 325 5.59 -15.57 11.12
N GLY A 326 5.70 -15.12 9.87
CA GLY A 326 6.96 -15.14 9.09
C GLY A 326 6.89 -14.32 7.81
N GLU A 327 8.03 -14.21 7.11
CA GLU A 327 8.11 -13.56 5.79
C GLU A 327 7.60 -14.51 4.70
N ILE A 328 6.75 -13.99 3.80
CA ILE A 328 6.16 -14.78 2.71
C ILE A 328 6.67 -14.30 1.36
N SER A 329 7.14 -15.24 0.55
CA SER A 329 7.62 -15.05 -0.81
C SER A 329 7.16 -16.22 -1.69
N ALA A 330 6.43 -15.91 -2.76
CA ALA A 330 6.06 -16.83 -3.82
C ALA A 330 6.55 -16.26 -5.16
N ARG A 331 7.36 -17.04 -5.89
CA ARG A 331 7.96 -16.67 -7.18
C ARG A 331 7.52 -17.68 -8.23
N LEU A 332 6.84 -17.20 -9.27
CA LEU A 332 6.27 -18.04 -10.34
C LEU A 332 6.94 -17.68 -11.68
N GLY A 333 7.63 -18.62 -12.32
CA GLY A 333 8.28 -18.42 -13.62
C GLY A 333 7.84 -19.44 -14.68
N GLY A 334 7.82 -19.06 -15.96
CA GLY A 334 7.45 -19.97 -17.06
C GLY A 334 6.00 -19.82 -17.52
N LYS A 335 5.25 -20.92 -17.69
CA LYS A 335 3.89 -20.87 -18.26
C LYS A 335 2.87 -21.75 -17.55
N HIS A 336 1.61 -21.29 -17.50
CA HIS A 336 0.46 -22.05 -17.01
C HIS A 336 0.64 -22.62 -15.59
N ILE A 337 1.18 -21.78 -14.69
CA ILE A 337 1.29 -22.09 -13.26
C ILE A 337 0.04 -21.61 -12.54
N VAL A 338 -0.50 -22.43 -11.63
CA VAL A 338 -1.64 -22.08 -10.77
C VAL A 338 -1.20 -22.11 -9.30
N LEU A 339 -1.37 -20.99 -8.60
CA LEU A 339 -1.26 -20.91 -7.15
C LEU A 339 -2.66 -20.79 -6.55
N GLN A 340 -3.07 -21.74 -5.70
CA GLN A 340 -4.46 -21.81 -5.25
C GLN A 340 -4.67 -22.12 -3.76
N GLY A 341 -5.61 -21.41 -3.12
CA GLY A 341 -6.22 -21.86 -1.87
C GLY A 341 -5.45 -21.53 -0.58
N PHE A 342 -4.31 -20.84 -0.67
CA PHE A 342 -3.49 -20.50 0.50
C PHE A 342 -4.03 -19.29 1.28
N VAL A 343 -3.83 -19.29 2.60
CA VAL A 343 -4.10 -18.13 3.46
C VAL A 343 -2.79 -17.68 4.10
N PHE A 344 -2.25 -16.56 3.62
CA PHE A 344 -1.12 -15.85 4.22
C PHE A 344 -1.67 -14.79 5.17
N ARG A 345 -1.31 -14.85 6.45
CA ARG A 345 -1.82 -13.87 7.42
C ARG A 345 -0.87 -13.56 8.57
N ASP A 346 -1.05 -12.39 9.17
CA ASP A 346 -0.40 -12.01 10.44
C ASP A 346 1.14 -12.20 10.41
N GLY A 347 1.78 -11.88 9.29
CA GLY A 347 3.21 -12.06 9.05
C GLY A 347 3.89 -10.80 8.50
N GLU A 348 5.08 -10.97 7.94
CA GLU A 348 5.89 -9.91 7.34
C GLU A 348 5.81 -9.94 5.81
N SER A 349 5.91 -8.77 5.18
CA SER A 349 6.06 -8.65 3.75
C SER A 349 7.49 -8.21 3.47
N GLY A 350 8.21 -9.01 2.67
CA GLY A 350 9.45 -8.58 2.06
C GLY A 350 9.20 -7.48 1.02
N SER A 351 10.05 -7.42 -0.01
CA SER A 351 9.80 -6.51 -1.15
C SER A 351 8.49 -6.81 -1.87
N SER A 352 8.19 -8.10 -2.08
CA SER A 352 6.87 -8.58 -2.49
C SER A 352 6.52 -10.01 -2.08
N ILE A 353 5.21 -10.22 -1.85
CA ILE A 353 4.68 -11.53 -1.43
C ILE A 353 4.56 -12.45 -2.63
N ILE A 354 3.80 -12.09 -3.66
CA ILE A 354 3.64 -12.88 -4.88
C ILE A 354 4.26 -12.11 -6.05
N LYS A 355 5.17 -12.74 -6.77
CA LYS A 355 5.77 -12.20 -7.99
C LYS A 355 5.57 -13.19 -9.13
N PHE A 356 5.00 -12.73 -10.25
CA PHE A 356 4.87 -13.50 -11.50
C PHE A 356 6.18 -13.55 -12.29
N GLU A 357 7.29 -13.70 -11.57
CA GLU A 357 8.63 -13.84 -12.13
C GLU A 357 9.48 -14.65 -11.12
N LYS A 358 10.25 -15.62 -11.62
CA LYS A 358 11.35 -16.29 -10.91
C LYS A 358 12.66 -15.98 -11.62
N GLU A 359 13.15 -16.90 -12.46
CA GLU A 359 14.25 -16.63 -13.40
C GLU A 359 13.69 -16.14 -14.75
N THR A 360 12.47 -16.56 -15.06
CA THR A 360 11.68 -16.12 -16.21
C THR A 360 10.35 -15.48 -15.77
N GLU A 361 9.78 -14.61 -16.60
CA GLU A 361 8.42 -14.11 -16.39
C GLU A 361 7.39 -15.26 -16.51
N CYS A 362 6.34 -15.21 -15.70
CA CYS A 362 5.21 -16.14 -15.81
C CYS A 362 4.23 -15.64 -16.88
N SER A 363 3.74 -16.52 -17.76
CA SER A 363 2.63 -16.19 -18.67
C SER A 363 1.52 -17.24 -18.62
N TYR A 364 0.27 -16.82 -18.82
CA TYR A 364 -0.91 -17.67 -18.66
C TYR A 364 -1.06 -18.32 -17.26
N CYS A 365 -0.42 -17.72 -16.26
CA CYS A 365 -0.41 -18.14 -14.88
C CYS A 365 -1.60 -17.55 -14.12
N ARG A 366 -2.03 -18.23 -13.06
CA ARG A 366 -3.24 -17.88 -12.30
C ARG A 366 -3.00 -17.94 -10.81
N VAL A 367 -3.28 -16.85 -10.11
CA VAL A 367 -3.39 -16.81 -8.65
C VAL A 367 -4.87 -16.72 -8.31
N THR A 368 -5.41 -17.76 -7.67
CA THR A 368 -6.84 -17.84 -7.40
C THR A 368 -7.15 -18.40 -6.02
N GLU A 369 -8.21 -17.91 -5.38
CA GLU A 369 -8.56 -18.33 -4.02
C GLU A 369 -7.40 -18.20 -3.03
N VAL A 370 -6.59 -17.15 -3.15
CA VAL A 370 -5.52 -16.84 -2.20
C VAL A 370 -5.99 -15.72 -1.28
N SER A 371 -5.62 -15.77 -0.01
CA SER A 371 -5.86 -14.68 0.95
C SER A 371 -4.54 -14.12 1.48
N ILE A 372 -4.37 -12.80 1.44
CA ILE A 372 -3.25 -12.06 2.04
C ILE A 372 -3.84 -11.08 3.03
N ILE A 373 -3.56 -11.26 4.32
CA ILE A 373 -4.24 -10.56 5.41
C ILE A 373 -3.25 -10.08 6.47
N ASP A 374 -3.20 -8.77 6.74
CA ASP A 374 -2.34 -8.20 7.79
C ASP A 374 -0.85 -8.61 7.69
N MET A 375 -0.34 -8.74 6.46
CA MET A 375 0.99 -9.29 6.14
C MET A 375 2.15 -8.27 6.22
N ASP A 376 2.03 -7.19 7.00
CA ASP A 376 3.11 -6.20 7.11
C ASP A 376 3.79 -6.18 8.47
N ALA A 377 3.28 -6.91 9.48
CA ALA A 377 3.74 -6.89 10.87
C ALA A 377 3.98 -5.47 11.48
N GLY A 378 3.35 -4.43 10.92
CA GLY A 378 3.58 -3.04 11.32
C GLY A 378 4.82 -2.36 10.69
N ASP A 379 5.41 -2.93 9.65
CA ASP A 379 6.36 -2.24 8.78
C ASP A 379 5.64 -1.21 7.90
N TYR A 380 6.27 -0.05 7.73
CA TYR A 380 5.80 1.06 6.91
C TYR A 380 6.72 1.34 5.71
N SER A 381 7.72 0.49 5.49
CA SER A 381 8.56 0.54 4.29
C SER A 381 7.74 0.28 3.02
N SER A 382 8.31 0.56 1.84
CA SER A 382 7.59 0.35 0.57
C SER A 382 7.70 -1.11 0.14
N SER A 383 6.60 -1.84 0.23
CA SER A 383 6.44 -3.21 -0.30
C SER A 383 5.26 -3.29 -1.28
N LYS A 384 5.17 -4.36 -2.06
CA LYS A 384 4.02 -4.66 -2.93
C LYS A 384 3.54 -6.06 -2.58
N TRP A 385 2.24 -6.29 -2.40
CA TRP A 385 1.83 -7.67 -2.13
C TRP A 385 1.88 -8.54 -3.39
N ILE A 386 1.45 -8.01 -4.53
CA ILE A 386 1.48 -8.72 -5.80
C ILE A 386 2.17 -7.87 -6.86
N GLU A 387 3.22 -8.43 -7.47
CA GLU A 387 3.85 -7.90 -8.66
C GLU A 387 3.54 -8.76 -9.89
N PHE A 388 2.87 -8.14 -10.84
CA PHE A 388 2.36 -8.78 -12.05
C PHE A 388 3.31 -8.52 -13.23
N TYR A 389 4.03 -9.56 -13.65
CA TYR A 389 4.92 -9.60 -14.82
C TYR A 389 4.38 -10.58 -15.86
N GLY A 390 4.97 -10.61 -17.05
CA GLY A 390 4.56 -11.45 -18.17
C GLY A 390 3.15 -11.18 -18.68
N HIS A 391 2.55 -12.16 -19.37
CA HIS A 391 1.35 -11.93 -20.20
C HIS A 391 0.22 -12.93 -19.94
N TYR A 392 -1.03 -12.50 -20.12
CA TYR A 392 -2.24 -13.32 -19.97
C TYR A 392 -2.37 -13.99 -18.60
N ASN A 393 -1.77 -13.39 -17.58
CA ASN A 393 -1.93 -13.87 -16.22
C ASN A 393 -3.29 -13.44 -15.66
N ARG A 394 -3.73 -14.12 -14.61
CA ARG A 394 -5.00 -13.86 -13.95
C ARG A 394 -4.85 -13.87 -12.43
N VAL A 395 -5.36 -12.83 -11.77
CA VAL A 395 -5.51 -12.79 -10.30
C VAL A 395 -7.00 -12.70 -10.01
N ASP A 396 -7.57 -13.75 -9.43
CA ASP A 396 -9.02 -13.82 -9.28
C ASP A 396 -9.49 -14.50 -8.00
N HIS A 397 -10.74 -14.24 -7.61
CA HIS A 397 -11.38 -14.86 -6.43
C HIS A 397 -10.49 -14.84 -5.18
N SER A 398 -9.72 -13.77 -5.00
CA SER A 398 -8.74 -13.67 -3.91
C SER A 398 -9.12 -12.56 -2.93
N TRP A 399 -8.52 -12.59 -1.75
CA TRP A 399 -8.84 -11.68 -0.64
C TRP A 399 -7.58 -10.95 -0.18
N PHE A 400 -7.56 -9.63 -0.34
CA PHE A 400 -6.43 -8.80 0.05
C PHE A 400 -6.89 -7.72 1.04
N SER A 401 -6.45 -7.80 2.29
CA SER A 401 -6.89 -6.84 3.31
C SER A 401 -5.87 -6.55 4.39
N GLY A 402 -5.79 -5.30 4.85
CA GLY A 402 -4.96 -4.94 6.01
C GLY A 402 -3.50 -4.61 5.69
N LYS A 403 -3.22 -4.09 4.49
CA LYS A 403 -1.88 -3.60 4.14
C LYS A 403 -1.66 -2.21 4.73
N GLU A 404 -0.80 -2.10 5.74
CA GLU A 404 -0.37 -0.84 6.38
C GLU A 404 0.83 -0.22 5.67
N SER A 405 1.68 -1.06 5.07
CA SER A 405 2.94 -0.65 4.48
C SER A 405 2.72 0.15 3.20
N ARG A 406 3.64 1.07 2.91
CA ARG A 406 3.62 1.86 1.69
C ARG A 406 3.75 0.94 0.47
N GLY A 407 3.22 1.36 -0.66
CA GLY A 407 3.18 0.62 -1.92
C GLY A 407 1.89 -0.16 -2.15
N ALA A 408 1.44 -0.19 -3.41
CA ALA A 408 0.18 -0.81 -3.83
C ALA A 408 -0.01 -2.27 -3.39
N LEU A 409 -1.27 -2.70 -3.21
CA LEU A 409 -1.59 -4.13 -2.99
C LEU A 409 -1.17 -4.95 -4.22
N LEU A 410 -1.56 -4.50 -5.42
CA LEU A 410 -1.21 -5.13 -6.68
C LEU A 410 -0.65 -4.10 -7.66
N VAL A 411 0.48 -4.41 -8.29
CA VAL A 411 1.11 -3.55 -9.29
C VAL A 411 1.48 -4.34 -10.54
N PHE A 412 1.37 -3.68 -11.70
CA PHE A 412 1.94 -4.10 -12.98
C PHE A 412 3.19 -3.24 -13.24
N PRO A 413 4.41 -3.69 -12.90
CA PRO A 413 5.58 -2.81 -12.96
C PRO A 413 6.04 -2.54 -14.40
N ARG A 414 5.96 -3.55 -15.28
CA ARG A 414 6.34 -3.49 -16.70
C ARG A 414 7.79 -3.07 -16.95
N TRP A 415 8.73 -3.47 -16.08
CA TRP A 415 10.14 -3.11 -16.24
C TRP A 415 10.81 -3.89 -17.39
N THR A 416 11.52 -3.18 -18.25
CA THR A 416 12.61 -3.75 -19.08
C THR A 416 13.91 -3.02 -18.70
N SER A 417 15.07 -3.54 -19.11
CA SER A 417 16.34 -2.85 -18.85
C SER A 417 16.28 -1.41 -19.38
N GLU A 418 16.91 -0.45 -18.67
CA GLU A 418 16.90 0.98 -19.02
C GLU A 418 17.46 1.23 -20.44
N SER A 419 18.26 0.30 -20.96
CA SER A 419 18.77 0.27 -22.34
C SER A 419 17.74 -0.14 -23.41
N ASP A 420 16.72 -0.92 -23.05
CA ASP A 420 15.67 -1.41 -23.97
C ASP A 420 14.43 -0.50 -24.00
N PHE A 421 14.47 0.58 -23.21
CA PHE A 421 13.42 1.60 -23.12
C PHE A 421 13.09 2.30 -24.46
N ASN A 422 13.94 2.14 -25.48
CA ASN A 422 13.87 2.93 -26.70
C ASN A 422 13.15 2.18 -27.84
N ALA A 423 11.91 2.64 -28.08
CA ALA A 423 11.07 2.44 -29.26
C ALA A 423 10.39 1.05 -29.40
N ASN A 424 9.16 0.96 -28.86
CA ASN A 424 8.15 -0.09 -29.10
C ASN A 424 8.44 -1.50 -28.53
N GLY A 425 9.31 -1.62 -27.54
CA GLY A 425 9.77 -2.91 -26.97
C GLY A 425 8.94 -3.52 -25.84
N PHE A 426 7.82 -2.93 -25.43
CA PHE A 426 6.98 -3.51 -24.38
C PHE A 426 5.96 -4.48 -24.97
N THR A 427 6.00 -5.73 -24.54
CA THR A 427 4.91 -6.68 -24.80
C THR A 427 3.72 -6.29 -23.91
N ALA A 428 2.52 -6.26 -24.47
CA ALA A 428 1.32 -5.90 -23.73
C ALA A 428 0.92 -7.02 -22.77
N ASP A 429 0.51 -6.68 -21.55
CA ASP A 429 0.29 -7.63 -20.47
C ASP A 429 -0.95 -8.51 -20.69
N TYR A 430 -2.06 -7.95 -21.20
CA TYR A 430 -3.37 -8.63 -21.30
C TYR A 430 -3.80 -9.31 -19.98
N GLY A 431 -3.41 -8.73 -18.85
CA GLY A 431 -3.68 -9.29 -17.53
C GLY A 431 -5.15 -9.14 -17.15
N LEU A 432 -5.66 -10.07 -16.34
CA LEU A 432 -7.02 -10.01 -15.81
C LEU A 432 -7.01 -10.04 -14.28
N VAL A 433 -7.61 -9.03 -13.67
CA VAL A 433 -7.83 -8.93 -12.22
C VAL A 433 -9.33 -8.91 -11.97
N ASP A 434 -9.89 -10.02 -11.48
CA ASP A 434 -11.35 -10.16 -11.38
C ASP A 434 -11.90 -10.91 -10.17
N HIS A 435 -13.10 -10.54 -9.72
CA HIS A 435 -13.78 -11.15 -8.56
C HIS A 435 -12.95 -11.17 -7.27
N ASN A 436 -12.07 -10.19 -7.06
CA ASN A 436 -11.27 -10.07 -5.84
C ASN A 436 -11.92 -9.12 -4.82
N TYR A 437 -11.66 -9.38 -3.54
CA TYR A 437 -11.86 -8.43 -2.46
C TYR A 437 -10.55 -7.67 -2.21
N PHE A 438 -10.60 -6.34 -2.29
CA PHE A 438 -9.55 -5.43 -1.83
C PHE A 438 -10.12 -4.56 -0.73
N GLY A 439 -9.56 -4.60 0.47
CA GLY A 439 -10.09 -3.71 1.50
C GLY A 439 -9.22 -3.49 2.71
N ASP A 440 -9.76 -2.74 3.67
CA ASP A 440 -9.11 -2.45 4.95
C ASP A 440 -7.68 -1.93 4.76
N ARG A 441 -7.48 -1.03 3.78
CA ARG A 441 -6.19 -0.41 3.50
C ARG A 441 -6.15 0.95 4.20
N PRO A 442 -5.57 1.05 5.42
CA PRO A 442 -5.66 2.25 6.23
C PRO A 442 -4.93 3.46 5.64
N PRO A 443 -5.25 4.66 6.14
CA PRO A 443 -4.36 5.82 6.08
C PRO A 443 -2.95 5.50 6.59
N ALA A 444 -1.95 6.21 6.06
CA ALA A 444 -0.58 6.05 6.49
C ALA A 444 -0.43 6.28 8.00
N PHE A 445 0.43 5.49 8.64
CA PHE A 445 0.74 5.60 10.06
C PHE A 445 -0.49 5.50 10.98
N GLY A 446 -1.53 4.76 10.61
CA GLY A 446 -2.67 4.49 11.50
C GLY A 446 -3.58 5.70 11.79
N GLN A 447 -3.53 6.74 10.97
CA GLN A 447 -4.37 7.93 11.12
C GLN A 447 -5.85 7.61 10.83
N ALA A 448 -6.76 8.46 11.32
CA ALA A 448 -8.20 8.35 11.00
C ALA A 448 -8.51 8.66 9.54
N TYR A 449 -7.72 9.55 8.93
CA TYR A 449 -7.87 10.03 7.56
C TYR A 449 -6.50 10.29 6.96
N ALA A 450 -6.31 10.05 5.66
CA ALA A 450 -5.02 10.29 5.02
C ALA A 450 -4.69 11.78 4.90
N GLY A 451 -3.40 12.10 5.01
CA GLY A 451 -2.86 13.41 4.70
C GLY A 451 -2.74 13.65 3.21
N SER A 452 -2.68 14.92 2.80
CA SER A 452 -2.49 15.29 1.39
C SER A 452 -1.12 14.91 0.81
N SER A 453 -0.17 14.52 1.66
CA SER A 453 1.17 14.07 1.27
C SER A 453 1.29 12.55 1.14
N ASP A 454 0.27 11.80 1.57
CA ASP A 454 0.31 10.34 1.55
C ASP A 454 0.24 9.87 0.10
N ASN A 455 1.17 8.99 -0.28
CA ASN A 455 1.33 8.53 -1.66
C ASN A 455 1.80 7.08 -1.72
N GLU A 456 1.53 6.44 -2.87
CA GLU A 456 1.80 5.02 -3.08
C GLU A 456 0.97 4.14 -2.15
N TYR A 457 -0.29 4.50 -1.88
CA TYR A 457 -1.20 3.65 -1.11
C TYR A 457 -2.39 3.17 -1.94
N GLU A 458 -2.17 2.87 -3.21
CA GLU A 458 -3.20 2.39 -4.12
C GLU A 458 -3.62 0.95 -3.78
N ALA A 459 -4.85 0.56 -4.15
CA ALA A 459 -5.19 -0.84 -4.21
C ALA A 459 -4.51 -1.48 -5.44
N ILE A 460 -4.71 -0.89 -6.62
CA ILE A 460 -4.14 -1.38 -7.88
C ILE A 460 -3.38 -0.27 -8.59
N ARG A 461 -2.20 -0.59 -9.12
CA ARG A 461 -1.43 0.27 -10.02
C ARG A 461 -1.11 -0.44 -11.35
N LEU A 462 -1.65 0.05 -12.46
CA LEU A 462 -1.49 -0.55 -13.79
C LEU A 462 -0.40 0.17 -14.59
N GLY A 463 0.87 -0.21 -14.41
CA GLY A 463 2.02 0.45 -15.04
C GLY A 463 2.71 1.47 -14.13
N LEU A 464 3.67 2.21 -14.70
CA LEU A 464 4.46 3.24 -14.04
C LEU A 464 4.50 4.50 -14.91
N SER A 465 4.95 5.62 -14.34
CA SER A 465 5.14 6.85 -15.11
C SER A 465 6.19 6.72 -16.21
N THR A 466 7.07 5.70 -16.17
CA THR A 466 8.05 5.42 -17.23
C THR A 466 7.47 4.53 -18.33
N THR A 467 6.44 3.74 -18.04
CA THR A 467 5.90 2.71 -18.95
C THR A 467 4.53 3.08 -19.53
N HIS A 468 4.06 4.30 -19.27
CA HIS A 468 2.67 4.68 -19.50
C HIS A 468 2.24 4.75 -20.97
N SER A 469 3.16 5.07 -21.88
CA SER A 469 2.88 5.11 -23.32
C SER A 469 2.75 3.71 -23.94
N ALA A 470 3.18 2.66 -23.24
CA ALA A 470 3.04 1.30 -23.72
C ALA A 470 1.61 0.76 -23.51
N PRO A 471 1.01 0.11 -24.51
CA PRO A 471 -0.30 -0.52 -24.35
C PRO A 471 -0.20 -1.74 -23.44
N SER A 472 -1.11 -1.87 -22.48
CA SER A 472 -1.19 -3.02 -21.56
C SER A 472 -2.36 -3.93 -21.91
N TYR A 473 -3.50 -3.38 -22.34
CA TYR A 473 -4.74 -4.12 -22.59
C TYR A 473 -5.23 -4.95 -21.39
N SER A 474 -4.81 -4.59 -20.16
CA SER A 474 -5.21 -5.29 -18.95
C SER A 474 -6.63 -4.90 -18.54
N VAL A 475 -7.31 -5.85 -17.90
CA VAL A 475 -8.71 -5.72 -17.48
C VAL A 475 -8.79 -5.85 -15.96
N VAL A 476 -9.38 -4.84 -15.32
CA VAL A 476 -9.77 -4.87 -13.90
C VAL A 476 -11.29 -4.89 -13.86
N GLU A 477 -11.89 -6.04 -13.57
CA GLU A 477 -13.35 -6.17 -13.58
C GLU A 477 -13.96 -6.96 -12.43
N LYS A 478 -15.17 -6.56 -12.01
CA LYS A 478 -15.94 -7.27 -10.98
C LYS A 478 -15.20 -7.43 -9.65
N ASN A 479 -14.37 -6.46 -9.26
CA ASN A 479 -13.73 -6.44 -7.95
C ASN A 479 -14.50 -5.55 -6.97
N TYR A 480 -14.40 -5.86 -5.68
CA TYR A 480 -14.94 -5.05 -4.59
C TYR A 480 -13.79 -4.36 -3.85
N PHE A 481 -13.82 -3.02 -3.84
CA PHE A 481 -12.88 -2.17 -3.12
C PHE A 481 -13.61 -1.52 -1.94
N GLU A 482 -13.18 -1.83 -0.72
CA GLU A 482 -13.84 -1.34 0.49
C GLU A 482 -12.84 -0.78 1.48
N ARG A 483 -13.05 0.45 1.96
CA ARG A 483 -12.12 1.11 2.90
C ARG A 483 -10.67 1.14 2.36
N ILE A 484 -10.50 1.51 1.09
CA ILE A 484 -9.19 1.89 0.55
C ILE A 484 -8.96 3.34 0.94
N GLN A 485 -8.27 3.58 2.05
CA GLN A 485 -8.23 4.88 2.72
C GLN A 485 -6.85 5.54 2.74
N GLY A 486 -5.84 4.85 2.22
CA GLY A 486 -4.44 5.26 2.27
C GLY A 486 -4.10 6.56 1.54
N GLU A 487 -4.73 6.85 0.41
CA GLU A 487 -4.39 8.01 -0.42
C GLU A 487 -5.52 8.43 -1.39
N ALA A 488 -5.21 9.22 -2.43
CA ALA A 488 -6.19 9.77 -3.37
C ALA A 488 -6.47 8.89 -4.60
N GLU A 489 -5.68 7.85 -4.85
CA GLU A 489 -5.81 6.92 -5.97
C GLU A 489 -6.17 5.51 -5.47
N ILE A 490 -7.41 5.07 -5.70
CA ILE A 490 -7.83 3.70 -5.37
C ILE A 490 -7.29 2.73 -6.43
N ILE A 491 -7.54 3.07 -7.69
CA ILE A 491 -6.94 2.45 -8.87
C ILE A 491 -6.16 3.53 -9.59
N SER A 492 -4.85 3.33 -9.77
CA SER A 492 -3.98 4.24 -10.51
C SER A 492 -3.58 3.59 -11.83
N ASN A 493 -4.27 3.95 -12.91
CA ASN A 493 -3.93 3.53 -14.25
C ASN A 493 -2.76 4.37 -14.76
N LYS A 494 -1.66 3.70 -15.13
CA LYS A 494 -0.41 4.31 -15.62
C LYS A 494 0.11 3.55 -16.84
N SER A 495 -0.80 3.13 -17.72
CA SER A 495 -0.50 2.46 -19.00
C SER A 495 -1.70 2.53 -19.94
N ALA A 496 -1.44 2.39 -21.24
CA ALA A 496 -2.44 2.62 -22.26
C ALA A 496 -3.38 1.41 -22.47
N ASN A 497 -4.59 1.68 -22.97
CA ASN A 497 -5.58 0.70 -23.44
C ASN A 497 -6.17 -0.26 -22.39
N ASN A 498 -6.09 0.07 -21.10
CA ASN A 498 -6.68 -0.76 -20.05
C ASN A 498 -8.22 -0.61 -19.98
N ILE A 499 -8.87 -1.62 -19.41
CA ILE A 499 -10.32 -1.63 -19.18
C ILE A 499 -10.57 -1.78 -17.68
N ILE A 500 -11.30 -0.84 -17.09
CA ILE A 500 -11.70 -0.85 -15.67
C ILE A 500 -13.22 -0.82 -15.63
N ARG A 501 -13.86 -1.98 -15.34
CA ARG A 501 -15.32 -2.08 -15.45
C ARG A 501 -16.01 -2.95 -14.41
N ASN A 502 -17.30 -2.70 -14.18
CA ASN A 502 -18.14 -3.53 -13.30
C ASN A 502 -17.58 -3.67 -11.86
N ASN A 503 -16.69 -2.77 -11.43
CA ASN A 503 -16.15 -2.80 -10.07
C ASN A 503 -17.09 -2.04 -9.12
N THR A 504 -17.00 -2.34 -7.83
CA THR A 504 -17.69 -1.57 -6.79
C THR A 504 -16.68 -1.00 -5.80
N VAL A 505 -16.78 0.30 -5.52
CA VAL A 505 -15.92 1.04 -4.59
C VAL A 505 -16.80 1.59 -3.46
N ARG A 506 -16.43 1.35 -2.20
CA ARG A 506 -17.18 1.78 -1.01
C ARG A 506 -16.29 2.33 0.10
N ASP A 507 -16.77 3.34 0.82
CA ASP A 507 -16.13 3.98 2.00
C ASP A 507 -14.62 4.26 1.86
N SER A 508 -14.19 4.59 0.64
CA SER A 508 -12.77 4.73 0.28
C SER A 508 -12.38 6.20 0.14
N ASN A 509 -11.11 6.50 0.42
CA ASN A 509 -10.48 7.78 0.13
C ASN A 509 -10.00 7.76 -1.32
N GLY A 510 -10.36 8.77 -2.11
CA GLY A 510 -9.88 8.89 -3.49
C GLY A 510 -10.78 8.32 -4.59
N SER A 511 -10.19 8.14 -5.77
CA SER A 511 -10.89 7.94 -7.05
C SER A 511 -10.32 6.77 -7.85
N ILE A 512 -11.05 6.34 -8.89
CA ILE A 512 -10.45 5.62 -10.04
C ILE A 512 -9.75 6.66 -10.92
N VAL A 513 -8.47 6.48 -11.22
CA VAL A 513 -7.65 7.51 -11.85
C VAL A 513 -6.95 6.99 -13.10
N THR A 514 -7.13 7.66 -14.25
CA THR A 514 -6.15 7.58 -15.35
C THR A 514 -5.04 8.55 -15.01
N ARG A 515 -4.02 8.09 -14.26
CA ARG A 515 -2.93 8.96 -13.81
C ARG A 515 -1.95 9.21 -14.95
N HIS A 516 -1.75 8.21 -15.80
CA HIS A 516 -1.07 8.27 -17.09
C HIS A 516 -1.63 7.18 -18.02
N GLY A 517 -1.33 7.29 -19.31
CA GLY A 517 -1.58 6.25 -20.31
C GLY A 517 -2.93 6.42 -21.00
N ALA A 518 -2.87 6.59 -22.31
CA ALA A 518 -3.98 6.87 -23.21
C ALA A 518 -5.02 5.74 -23.32
N ASN A 519 -6.20 6.07 -23.85
CA ASN A 519 -7.18 5.10 -24.37
C ASN A 519 -7.75 4.10 -23.34
N ALA A 520 -7.76 4.44 -22.06
CA ALA A 520 -8.44 3.63 -21.04
C ALA A 520 -9.97 3.64 -21.22
N THR A 521 -10.62 2.51 -20.93
CA THR A 521 -12.09 2.40 -20.86
C THR A 521 -12.53 2.18 -19.42
N ILE A 522 -13.28 3.13 -18.86
CA ILE A 522 -13.85 3.09 -17.50
C ILE A 522 -15.36 2.98 -17.62
N SER A 523 -15.94 1.82 -17.31
CA SER A 523 -17.38 1.62 -17.54
C SER A 523 -18.12 0.79 -16.51
N ASN A 524 -19.41 1.09 -16.29
CA ASN A 524 -20.29 0.32 -15.40
C ASN A 524 -19.74 0.12 -13.97
N ASN A 525 -18.89 1.04 -13.47
CA ASN A 525 -18.42 0.97 -12.08
C ASN A 525 -19.46 1.62 -11.16
N PHE A 526 -19.65 1.04 -9.97
CA PHE A 526 -20.48 1.62 -8.91
C PHE A 526 -19.57 2.18 -7.82
N ILE A 527 -19.59 3.49 -7.60
CA ILE A 527 -18.72 4.19 -6.66
C ILE A 527 -19.59 4.87 -5.62
N PHE A 528 -19.42 4.48 -4.35
CA PHE A 528 -20.15 5.02 -3.22
C PHE A 528 -19.18 5.61 -2.22
N GLY A 529 -19.37 6.89 -1.89
CA GLY A 529 -18.57 7.52 -0.85
C GLY A 529 -18.87 7.00 0.55
N ASP A 530 -20.09 6.50 0.80
CA ASP A 530 -20.55 6.02 2.12
C ASP A 530 -20.14 6.95 3.25
N ASP A 531 -20.32 8.24 2.99
CA ASP A 531 -20.02 9.31 3.94
C ASP A 531 -18.56 9.41 4.36
N ASN A 532 -17.64 8.79 3.62
CA ASN A 532 -16.22 9.12 3.72
C ASN A 532 -16.01 10.56 3.26
N PRO A 533 -15.47 11.45 4.12
CA PRO A 533 -15.33 12.87 3.80
C PRO A 533 -14.36 13.15 2.64
N PHE A 534 -13.52 12.17 2.29
CA PHE A 534 -12.52 12.27 1.22
C PHE A 534 -12.79 11.32 0.06
N ALA A 535 -14.01 10.77 -0.03
CA ALA A 535 -14.45 10.00 -1.18
C ALA A 535 -14.38 10.82 -2.48
N GLY A 536 -13.85 10.19 -3.53
CA GLY A 536 -13.88 10.66 -4.90
C GLY A 536 -14.69 9.75 -5.80
N GLY A 537 -14.54 9.96 -7.10
CA GLY A 537 -15.25 9.27 -8.17
C GLY A 537 -14.26 8.84 -9.24
N ILE A 538 -14.22 9.56 -10.35
CA ILE A 538 -13.31 9.30 -11.47
C ILE A 538 -12.46 10.55 -11.75
N ARG A 539 -11.15 10.37 -11.85
CA ARG A 539 -10.20 11.43 -12.29
C ARG A 539 -9.53 11.03 -13.58
N LEU A 540 -9.53 11.94 -14.54
CA LEU A 540 -8.98 11.74 -15.88
C LEU A 540 -7.78 12.65 -16.11
N VAL A 541 -6.68 12.05 -16.53
CA VAL A 541 -5.48 12.65 -17.13
C VAL A 541 -5.24 11.91 -18.45
N ASP A 542 -4.60 12.54 -19.43
CA ASP A 542 -4.25 11.92 -20.72
C ASP A 542 -5.44 11.77 -21.68
N ASP A 543 -5.20 11.21 -22.88
CA ASP A 543 -6.12 11.28 -24.01
C ASP A 543 -6.91 9.98 -24.32
N GLY A 544 -7.95 10.12 -25.16
CA GLY A 544 -8.60 8.98 -25.84
C GLY A 544 -9.53 8.13 -24.96
N HIS A 545 -9.81 8.56 -23.73
CA HIS A 545 -10.56 7.75 -22.77
C HIS A 545 -12.04 7.60 -23.08
N ILE A 546 -12.62 6.46 -22.68
CA ILE A 546 -14.05 6.17 -22.74
C ILE A 546 -14.57 5.99 -21.31
N VAL A 547 -15.39 6.91 -20.83
CA VAL A 547 -15.97 6.92 -19.48
C VAL A 547 -17.48 6.85 -19.58
N THR A 548 -18.04 5.66 -19.39
CA THR A 548 -19.47 5.44 -19.66
C THR A 548 -20.19 4.62 -18.63
N ASN A 549 -21.46 4.93 -18.36
CA ASN A 549 -22.33 4.15 -17.45
C ASN A 549 -21.82 3.97 -16.03
N ASN A 550 -20.90 4.81 -15.57
CA ASN A 550 -20.48 4.77 -14.19
C ASN A 550 -21.56 5.44 -13.33
N TYR A 551 -21.81 4.83 -12.16
CA TYR A 551 -22.68 5.38 -11.13
C TYR A 551 -21.80 5.87 -9.98
N VAL A 552 -21.87 7.17 -9.68
CA VAL A 552 -21.13 7.79 -8.58
C VAL A 552 -22.11 8.42 -7.61
N GLU A 553 -22.11 7.96 -6.37
CA GLU A 553 -22.93 8.52 -5.28
C GLU A 553 -22.02 8.95 -4.14
N GLY A 554 -22.14 10.20 -3.71
CA GLY A 554 -21.47 10.63 -2.49
C GLY A 554 -19.97 10.93 -2.64
N ALA A 555 -19.51 11.53 -3.74
CA ALA A 555 -18.18 12.16 -3.71
C ALA A 555 -18.22 13.37 -2.74
N ARG A 556 -17.27 13.46 -1.81
CA ARG A 556 -17.41 14.32 -0.61
C ARG A 556 -16.26 15.29 -0.36
N TYR A 557 -15.15 15.17 -1.09
CA TYR A 557 -13.97 15.98 -0.83
C TYR A 557 -14.13 17.44 -1.33
N LEU A 558 -14.86 18.25 -0.57
CA LEU A 558 -15.30 19.61 -0.92
C LEU A 558 -14.15 20.55 -1.32
N ASN A 559 -13.03 20.49 -0.59
CA ASN A 559 -11.89 21.38 -0.81
C ASN A 559 -10.89 20.85 -1.86
N SER A 560 -11.14 19.68 -2.44
CA SER A 560 -10.23 19.09 -3.42
C SER A 560 -10.43 19.72 -4.79
N ASN A 561 -9.33 19.90 -5.53
CA ASN A 561 -9.37 20.09 -6.99
C ASN A 561 -9.00 18.79 -7.75
N TRP A 562 -8.88 17.67 -7.03
CA TRP A 562 -8.41 16.37 -7.54
C TRP A 562 -9.44 15.25 -7.38
N ASN A 563 -10.47 15.46 -6.56
CA ASN A 563 -11.52 14.48 -6.26
C ASN A 563 -12.89 15.14 -6.42
N GLY A 564 -13.85 14.38 -6.94
CA GLY A 564 -15.20 14.82 -7.27
C GLY A 564 -15.97 13.68 -7.93
N GLY A 565 -17.11 13.99 -8.56
CA GLY A 565 -17.85 12.99 -9.34
C GLY A 565 -17.04 12.50 -10.54
N ILE A 566 -16.83 13.41 -11.51
CA ILE A 566 -15.88 13.23 -12.62
C ILE A 566 -15.00 14.48 -12.71
N VAL A 567 -13.68 14.29 -12.67
CA VAL A 567 -12.66 15.35 -12.71
C VAL A 567 -11.79 15.20 -13.95
N LEU A 568 -11.71 16.22 -14.78
CA LEU A 568 -10.79 16.33 -15.92
C LEU A 568 -9.64 17.23 -15.48
N THR A 569 -8.42 16.71 -15.43
CA THR A 569 -7.27 17.48 -14.96
C THR A 569 -6.71 18.40 -16.04
N THR A 570 -6.14 19.52 -15.61
CA THR A 570 -5.31 20.37 -16.45
C THR A 570 -3.93 19.76 -16.64
N GLY A 571 -3.42 19.82 -17.88
CA GLY A 571 -2.08 19.35 -18.19
C GLY A 571 -1.00 20.33 -17.74
N ASP A 572 0.23 19.85 -17.59
CA ASP A 572 1.44 20.65 -17.30
C ASP A 572 2.39 20.78 -18.51
N ASP A 573 1.85 20.61 -19.72
CA ASP A 573 2.59 20.60 -20.99
C ASP A 573 3.66 19.48 -21.08
N ALA A 574 3.57 18.46 -20.23
CA ALA A 574 4.37 17.25 -20.32
C ALA A 574 4.09 16.48 -21.62
N GLY A 575 5.15 15.94 -22.24
CA GLY A 575 4.99 15.05 -23.39
C GLY A 575 4.62 13.62 -22.97
N ASP A 576 4.28 12.78 -23.95
CA ASP A 576 3.86 11.37 -23.78
C ASP A 576 4.94 10.44 -23.20
N THR A 577 6.14 10.95 -22.93
CA THR A 577 7.25 10.21 -22.29
C THR A 577 7.63 10.77 -20.93
N ASP A 578 6.95 11.82 -20.47
CA ASP A 578 7.29 12.56 -19.25
C ASP A 578 6.37 12.15 -18.09
N ASN A 579 6.87 12.29 -16.86
CA ASN A 579 6.12 11.93 -15.64
C ASN A 579 5.13 13.00 -15.15
N GLY A 580 4.87 14.03 -15.98
CA GLY A 580 3.92 15.10 -15.69
C GLY A 580 2.45 14.69 -15.89
N TYR A 581 1.58 15.67 -16.03
CA TYR A 581 0.16 15.49 -16.36
C TYR A 581 -0.03 15.85 -17.83
N GLN A 582 -0.23 14.83 -18.66
CA GLN A 582 -0.61 15.01 -20.06
C GLN A 582 -2.01 15.65 -20.17
N ASN A 583 -2.24 16.33 -21.30
CA ASN A 583 -3.51 17.02 -21.54
C ASN A 583 -4.66 16.01 -21.65
N VAL A 584 -5.80 16.37 -21.04
CA VAL A 584 -7.05 15.64 -21.28
C VAL A 584 -7.62 16.08 -22.63
N GLU A 585 -7.53 15.20 -23.62
CA GLU A 585 -8.06 15.47 -24.96
C GLU A 585 -8.75 14.26 -25.58
N ASN A 586 -9.71 14.52 -26.47
CA ASN A 586 -10.44 13.49 -27.21
C ASN A 586 -11.02 12.42 -26.26
N VAL A 587 -11.83 12.83 -25.28
CA VAL A 587 -12.40 11.93 -24.27
C VAL A 587 -13.91 11.85 -24.41
N LEU A 588 -14.46 10.63 -24.38
CA LEU A 588 -15.91 10.39 -24.27
C LEU A 588 -16.32 10.23 -22.81
N ILE A 589 -17.21 11.09 -22.34
CA ILE A 589 -17.88 10.99 -21.03
C ILE A 589 -19.38 10.91 -21.31
N ALA A 590 -19.94 9.70 -21.32
CA ALA A 590 -21.32 9.53 -21.72
C ALA A 590 -22.14 8.58 -20.87
N HIS A 591 -23.41 8.93 -20.66
CA HIS A 591 -24.35 8.09 -19.90
C HIS A 591 -23.86 7.75 -18.49
N ASN A 592 -23.14 8.64 -17.81
CA ASN A 592 -22.82 8.46 -16.39
C ASN A 592 -23.95 9.06 -15.53
N THR A 593 -24.14 8.52 -14.32
CA THR A 593 -25.03 9.08 -13.30
C THR A 593 -24.20 9.46 -12.08
N ILE A 594 -24.22 10.74 -11.73
CA ILE A 594 -23.53 11.29 -10.55
C ILE A 594 -24.61 11.86 -9.64
N VAL A 595 -24.66 11.43 -8.39
CA VAL A 595 -25.68 11.88 -7.44
C VAL A 595 -25.01 12.36 -6.16
N ASP A 596 -25.57 13.42 -5.58
CA ASP A 596 -25.24 13.86 -4.23
C ASP A 596 -23.74 14.00 -4.05
N SER A 597 -23.09 14.79 -4.91
CA SER A 597 -21.62 14.84 -5.01
C SER A 597 -21.11 16.27 -5.07
N VAL A 598 -20.04 16.56 -4.33
CA VAL A 598 -19.26 17.79 -4.51
C VAL A 598 -18.40 17.67 -5.77
N ASN A 599 -18.02 18.81 -6.38
CA ASN A 599 -17.22 18.82 -7.61
C ASN A 599 -17.78 17.80 -8.64
N SER A 600 -19.11 17.76 -8.78
CA SER A 600 -19.80 16.70 -9.52
C SER A 600 -19.26 16.55 -10.93
N LEU A 601 -19.07 17.67 -11.63
CA LEU A 601 -18.24 17.75 -12.80
C LEU A 601 -17.19 18.85 -12.60
N ASN A 602 -15.92 18.50 -12.59
CA ASN A 602 -14.82 19.46 -12.57
C ASN A 602 -14.04 19.36 -13.87
N VAL A 603 -14.15 20.39 -14.73
CA VAL A 603 -13.49 20.41 -16.04
C VAL A 603 -12.14 21.13 -16.03
N TYR A 604 -11.67 21.57 -14.85
CA TYR A 604 -10.36 22.21 -14.65
C TYR A 604 -9.71 21.71 -13.33
N GLY A 605 -9.67 20.40 -13.14
CA GLY A 605 -9.02 19.77 -11.99
C GLY A 605 -7.50 19.96 -12.00
N GLY A 606 -6.84 19.74 -10.86
CA GLY A 606 -5.37 19.82 -10.77
C GLY A 606 -4.83 21.17 -10.29
N LYS A 607 -3.66 21.59 -10.80
CA LYS A 607 -2.95 22.81 -10.36
C LYS A 607 -2.50 23.71 -11.51
N ASN A 608 -2.58 23.24 -12.75
CA ASN A 608 -2.08 23.92 -13.92
C ASN A 608 -3.20 24.62 -14.69
N ASP A 609 -2.85 25.28 -15.79
CA ASP A 609 -3.78 26.10 -16.56
C ASP A 609 -4.09 25.53 -17.97
N THR A 610 -3.43 24.44 -18.40
CA THR A 610 -3.68 23.86 -19.72
C THR A 610 -5.03 23.14 -19.74
N ALA A 611 -5.98 23.76 -20.44
CA ALA A 611 -7.37 23.33 -20.50
C ALA A 611 -7.56 21.99 -21.22
N PRO A 612 -8.52 21.15 -20.76
CA PRO A 612 -9.02 20.03 -21.55
C PRO A 612 -9.63 20.48 -22.89
N GLN A 613 -9.55 19.62 -23.91
CA GLN A 613 -10.07 19.90 -25.26
C GLN A 613 -10.74 18.67 -25.87
N ASP A 614 -11.55 18.87 -26.92
CA ASP A 614 -12.18 17.79 -27.69
C ASP A 614 -12.94 16.77 -26.79
N VAL A 615 -13.62 17.28 -25.75
CA VAL A 615 -14.39 16.47 -24.80
C VAL A 615 -15.80 16.23 -25.36
N TYR A 616 -16.23 14.97 -25.38
CA TYR A 616 -17.61 14.58 -25.69
C TYR A 616 -18.33 14.27 -24.37
N LEU A 617 -18.97 15.28 -23.78
CA LEU A 617 -19.80 15.12 -22.59
C LEU A 617 -21.26 14.98 -23.03
N VAL A 618 -21.78 13.75 -23.05
CA VAL A 618 -23.05 13.44 -23.72
C VAL A 618 -23.97 12.56 -22.87
N ASN A 619 -25.24 12.93 -22.77
CA ASN A 619 -26.28 12.08 -22.13
C ASN A 619 -25.99 11.70 -20.67
N ASN A 620 -25.27 12.53 -19.91
CA ASN A 620 -25.02 12.28 -18.49
C ASN A 620 -26.15 12.83 -17.61
N ILE A 621 -26.30 12.27 -16.40
CA ILE A 621 -27.13 12.82 -15.33
C ILE A 621 -26.23 13.22 -14.17
N ILE A 622 -26.38 14.45 -13.71
CA ILE A 622 -25.87 14.92 -12.42
C ILE A 622 -27.08 15.37 -11.60
N ALA A 623 -27.36 14.70 -10.49
CA ALA A 623 -28.48 15.03 -9.61
C ALA A 623 -27.98 15.43 -8.22
N ASP A 624 -28.67 16.36 -7.59
CA ASP A 624 -28.40 16.79 -6.21
C ASP A 624 -26.93 17.19 -5.96
N ALA A 625 -26.29 17.87 -6.91
CA ALA A 625 -24.90 18.29 -6.74
C ALA A 625 -24.76 19.22 -5.52
N ILE A 626 -23.76 18.94 -4.69
CA ILE A 626 -23.41 19.73 -3.52
C ILE A 626 -22.51 20.88 -3.97
N GLY A 627 -23.00 22.10 -3.85
CA GLY A 627 -22.37 23.29 -4.43
C GLY A 627 -22.62 23.41 -5.94
N PRO A 628 -21.68 24.00 -6.70
CA PRO A 628 -21.82 24.12 -8.14
C PRO A 628 -21.75 22.75 -8.83
N VAL A 629 -22.65 22.52 -9.79
CA VAL A 629 -22.64 21.33 -10.65
C VAL A 629 -21.34 21.26 -11.45
N ILE A 630 -20.98 22.37 -12.10
CA ILE A 630 -19.83 22.46 -13.00
C ILE A 630 -18.77 23.37 -12.40
N ARG A 631 -17.59 22.82 -12.13
CA ARG A 631 -16.43 23.57 -11.70
C ARG A 631 -15.50 23.83 -12.87
N THR A 632 -15.20 25.10 -13.12
CA THR A 632 -14.35 25.59 -14.21
C THR A 632 -13.14 26.36 -13.70
N ASN A 633 -13.09 26.67 -12.40
CA ASN A 633 -12.06 27.53 -11.79
C ASN A 633 -11.93 28.88 -12.54
N GLY A 634 -13.04 29.41 -13.07
CA GLY A 634 -13.11 30.68 -13.79
C GLY A 634 -12.50 30.66 -15.20
N GLN A 635 -12.24 29.48 -15.77
CA GLN A 635 -11.65 29.34 -17.12
C GLN A 635 -12.66 28.99 -18.22
N GLY A 636 -13.95 28.81 -17.87
CA GLY A 636 -15.00 28.45 -18.80
C GLY A 636 -15.07 26.95 -19.11
N MET A 637 -15.78 26.58 -20.18
CA MET A 637 -15.91 25.17 -20.60
C MET A 637 -14.80 24.77 -21.59
N PRO A 638 -14.42 23.47 -21.65
CA PRO A 638 -13.47 22.94 -22.63
C PRO A 638 -13.75 23.36 -24.07
N ALA A 639 -12.71 23.75 -24.79
CA ALA A 639 -12.80 24.16 -26.20
C ALA A 639 -12.98 22.95 -27.13
N ASN A 640 -13.47 23.19 -28.35
CA ASN A 640 -13.70 22.17 -29.40
C ASN A 640 -14.52 20.95 -28.93
N SER A 641 -15.28 21.12 -27.85
CA SER A 641 -15.96 20.04 -27.15
C SER A 641 -17.43 19.96 -27.55
N THR A 642 -18.01 18.77 -27.44
CA THR A 642 -19.42 18.50 -27.70
C THR A 642 -20.16 18.26 -26.39
N PHE A 643 -21.14 19.12 -26.12
CA PHE A 643 -22.06 18.99 -24.98
C PHE A 643 -23.46 18.78 -25.54
N ASP A 644 -24.10 17.64 -25.24
CA ASP A 644 -25.50 17.43 -25.63
C ASP A 644 -26.21 16.37 -24.77
N GLY A 645 -27.52 16.53 -24.61
CA GLY A 645 -28.37 15.58 -23.86
C GLY A 645 -28.05 15.43 -22.37
N ASN A 646 -27.26 16.31 -21.76
CA ASN A 646 -26.93 16.22 -20.33
C ASN A 646 -28.00 16.89 -19.48
N TYR A 647 -28.39 16.24 -18.39
CA TYR A 647 -29.29 16.80 -17.37
C TYR A 647 -28.52 16.99 -16.07
N VAL A 648 -28.60 18.17 -15.50
CA VAL A 648 -27.86 18.53 -14.30
C VAL A 648 -28.72 19.24 -13.28
N PHE A 649 -28.50 19.01 -12.00
CA PHE A 649 -29.17 19.69 -10.91
C PHE A 649 -28.27 19.79 -9.68
N GLY A 650 -28.41 20.90 -8.93
CA GLY A 650 -27.56 21.23 -7.78
C GLY A 650 -27.82 22.65 -7.27
N GLN A 651 -27.03 23.08 -6.28
CA GLN A 651 -27.19 24.38 -5.64
C GLN A 651 -26.87 25.57 -6.56
N ALA A 652 -25.92 25.38 -7.49
CA ALA A 652 -25.59 26.34 -8.53
C ALA A 652 -25.21 25.62 -9.83
N PHE A 653 -25.39 26.30 -10.98
CA PHE A 653 -24.99 25.72 -12.28
C PHE A 653 -23.46 25.62 -12.39
N SER A 654 -22.73 26.66 -12.00
CA SER A 654 -21.26 26.70 -12.05
C SER A 654 -20.66 27.51 -10.90
N ASP A 655 -19.35 27.33 -10.65
CA ASP A 655 -18.52 28.15 -9.77
C ASP A 655 -18.14 29.50 -10.39
N ASP A 656 -18.35 29.67 -11.70
CA ASP A 656 -18.19 30.92 -12.44
C ASP A 656 -19.57 31.58 -12.64
N ASP A 657 -19.81 32.70 -11.96
CA ASP A 657 -21.07 33.46 -12.04
C ASP A 657 -21.40 33.95 -13.47
N SER A 658 -20.41 34.01 -14.37
CA SER A 658 -20.64 34.36 -15.78
C SER A 658 -21.17 33.18 -16.60
N LEU A 659 -20.94 31.94 -16.15
CA LEU A 659 -21.37 30.72 -16.81
C LEU A 659 -22.72 30.25 -16.23
N THR A 660 -23.81 30.84 -16.73
CA THR A 660 -25.16 30.52 -16.26
C THR A 660 -25.88 29.44 -17.08
N SER A 661 -25.35 29.10 -18.26
CA SER A 661 -25.88 28.03 -19.12
C SER A 661 -24.86 27.59 -20.16
N VAL A 662 -24.96 26.34 -20.60
CA VAL A 662 -24.18 25.76 -21.71
C VAL A 662 -25.17 25.05 -22.64
N THR A 663 -25.05 25.27 -23.95
CA THR A 663 -25.93 24.57 -24.91
C THR A 663 -25.70 23.06 -24.81
N GLY A 664 -26.77 22.28 -24.72
CA GLY A 664 -26.70 20.82 -24.56
C GLY A 664 -26.52 20.33 -23.12
N ILE A 665 -26.47 21.24 -22.14
CA ILE A 665 -26.54 20.95 -20.70
C ILE A 665 -27.79 21.63 -20.13
N THR A 666 -28.73 20.84 -19.62
CA THR A 666 -30.00 21.34 -19.11
C THR A 666 -30.01 21.30 -17.58
N MET A 667 -30.10 22.47 -16.93
CA MET A 667 -30.31 22.55 -15.48
C MET A 667 -31.77 22.18 -15.15
N LEU A 668 -32.00 20.96 -14.69
CA LEU A 668 -33.31 20.37 -14.45
C LEU A 668 -33.20 19.32 -13.34
N ASP A 669 -34.02 19.47 -12.30
CA ASP A 669 -34.23 18.40 -11.33
C ASP A 669 -34.85 17.19 -12.05
N VAL A 670 -34.09 16.09 -12.07
CA VAL A 670 -34.47 14.84 -12.72
C VAL A 670 -35.33 13.94 -11.83
N GLU A 671 -35.55 14.33 -10.56
CA GLU A 671 -36.37 13.62 -9.57
C GLU A 671 -36.04 12.12 -9.47
N LEU A 672 -34.73 11.80 -9.38
CA LEU A 672 -34.30 10.43 -9.12
C LEU A 672 -34.78 9.99 -7.73
N GLU A 673 -35.19 8.73 -7.61
CA GLU A 673 -35.56 8.14 -6.32
C GLU A 673 -34.65 6.96 -6.02
N LYS A 674 -34.29 6.80 -4.74
CA LYS A 674 -33.51 5.66 -4.27
C LYS A 674 -34.38 4.41 -4.32
N ALA A 675 -34.07 3.50 -5.25
CA ALA A 675 -34.78 2.24 -5.45
C ALA A 675 -34.43 1.21 -4.37
N ALA A 676 -35.11 0.06 -4.40
CA ALA A 676 -34.97 -0.98 -3.37
C ALA A 676 -33.58 -1.64 -3.33
N ASP A 677 -32.82 -1.56 -4.42
CA ASP A 677 -31.42 -1.98 -4.52
C ASP A 677 -30.44 -0.92 -3.99
N GLY A 678 -30.94 0.22 -3.54
CA GLY A 678 -30.14 1.30 -2.97
C GLY A 678 -29.53 2.25 -4.01
N LEU A 679 -29.92 2.16 -5.29
CA LEU A 679 -29.45 3.07 -6.34
C LEU A 679 -30.47 4.17 -6.63
N TYR A 680 -30.02 5.40 -6.88
CA TYR A 680 -30.87 6.46 -7.40
C TYR A 680 -31.20 6.22 -8.87
N ARG A 681 -32.50 6.10 -9.17
CA ARG A 681 -33.01 5.75 -10.50
C ARG A 681 -34.13 6.69 -10.94
N PRO A 682 -34.34 6.84 -12.26
CA PRO A 682 -35.53 7.51 -12.76
C PRO A 682 -36.79 6.87 -12.19
N SER A 683 -37.74 7.70 -11.76
CA SER A 683 -39.01 7.27 -11.15
C SER A 683 -40.19 7.73 -12.00
N ASP A 684 -41.42 7.42 -11.57
CA ASP A 684 -42.64 7.94 -12.20
C ASP A 684 -42.76 9.48 -12.10
N LYS A 685 -41.94 10.13 -11.27
CA LYS A 685 -41.85 11.60 -11.16
C LYS A 685 -40.87 12.18 -12.16
N SER A 686 -39.83 11.43 -12.52
CA SER A 686 -38.79 11.91 -13.43
C SER A 686 -39.38 12.41 -14.76
N PRO A 687 -38.86 13.52 -15.30
CA PRO A 687 -39.26 14.00 -16.62
C PRO A 687 -38.81 13.01 -17.71
N VAL A 688 -39.15 13.28 -18.97
CA VAL A 688 -38.68 12.45 -20.10
C VAL A 688 -37.18 12.72 -20.33
N LEU A 689 -36.34 11.80 -19.87
CA LEU A 689 -34.88 11.88 -19.95
C LEU A 689 -34.33 11.30 -21.26
N ALA A 690 -34.94 11.62 -22.40
CA ALA A 690 -34.51 11.05 -23.68
C ALA A 690 -33.05 11.44 -23.99
N ALA A 691 -32.24 10.45 -24.38
CA ALA A 691 -30.87 10.66 -24.81
C ALA A 691 -30.81 11.38 -26.16
N ALA A 692 -29.85 12.28 -26.31
CA ALA A 692 -29.53 12.91 -27.57
C ALA A 692 -28.78 11.93 -28.50
N VAL A 693 -29.04 12.05 -29.80
CA VAL A 693 -28.29 11.37 -30.86
C VAL A 693 -27.21 12.31 -31.35
N VAL A 694 -25.96 12.02 -30.98
CA VAL A 694 -24.81 12.91 -31.17
C VAL A 694 -23.78 12.23 -32.07
N ASN A 695 -23.06 13.02 -32.86
CA ASN A 695 -21.85 12.53 -33.54
C ASN A 695 -20.71 12.44 -32.51
N LEU A 696 -20.29 11.22 -32.18
CA LEU A 696 -19.25 10.96 -31.19
C LEU A 696 -17.85 10.82 -31.81
N GLY A 697 -17.67 11.30 -33.05
CA GLY A 697 -16.40 11.15 -33.76
C GLY A 697 -16.09 9.67 -34.01
N ASP A 698 -14.93 9.23 -33.54
CA ASP A 698 -14.48 7.83 -33.65
C ASP A 698 -14.98 6.95 -32.49
N PHE A 699 -15.68 7.52 -31.51
CA PHE A 699 -16.26 6.77 -30.40
C PHE A 699 -17.61 6.14 -30.77
N ASN A 700 -17.94 5.07 -30.05
CA ASN A 700 -19.23 4.39 -30.15
C ASN A 700 -20.05 4.62 -28.87
N PRO A 701 -21.38 4.79 -28.98
CA PRO A 701 -22.23 4.87 -27.79
C PRO A 701 -22.26 3.51 -27.05
N PRO A 702 -22.52 3.50 -25.73
CA PRO A 702 -22.62 2.26 -24.98
C PRO A 702 -23.86 1.47 -25.43
N THR A 703 -23.72 0.15 -25.55
CA THR A 703 -24.82 -0.73 -25.99
C THR A 703 -25.52 -1.46 -24.85
N ILE A 704 -24.91 -1.45 -23.67
CA ILE A 704 -25.49 -1.92 -22.41
C ILE A 704 -25.61 -0.74 -21.45
N ASP A 705 -26.48 -0.83 -20.45
CA ASP A 705 -26.59 0.11 -19.32
C ASP A 705 -25.80 -0.40 -18.09
N MET A 706 -25.88 0.31 -16.97
CA MET A 706 -25.21 -0.06 -15.72
C MET A 706 -25.71 -1.37 -15.10
N ASP A 707 -26.94 -1.78 -15.42
CA ASP A 707 -27.53 -3.04 -14.98
C ASP A 707 -27.17 -4.22 -15.92
N GLY A 708 -26.40 -3.96 -16.98
CA GLY A 708 -26.05 -4.95 -18.00
C GLY A 708 -27.18 -5.25 -18.99
N GLN A 709 -28.21 -4.39 -19.05
CA GLN A 709 -29.33 -4.52 -19.97
C GLN A 709 -28.98 -3.86 -21.30
N THR A 710 -29.45 -4.42 -22.42
CA THR A 710 -29.23 -3.81 -23.74
C THR A 710 -30.02 -2.53 -23.87
N ARG A 711 -29.33 -1.45 -24.25
CA ARG A 711 -29.97 -0.16 -24.49
C ARG A 711 -30.92 -0.19 -25.68
N SER A 712 -32.06 0.46 -25.54
CA SER A 712 -33.04 0.56 -26.62
C SER A 712 -32.69 1.65 -27.63
N ASN A 713 -33.32 1.61 -28.81
CA ASN A 713 -33.19 2.71 -29.78
C ASN A 713 -33.75 4.06 -29.28
N SER A 714 -34.50 4.03 -28.17
CA SER A 714 -35.07 5.20 -27.49
C SER A 714 -34.53 5.27 -26.06
N THR A 715 -33.19 5.22 -25.93
CA THR A 715 -32.46 5.22 -24.66
C THR A 715 -32.65 6.51 -23.86
N THR A 716 -32.48 6.39 -22.55
CA THR A 716 -32.43 7.52 -21.60
C THR A 716 -31.02 8.02 -21.38
N ALA A 717 -30.89 9.27 -20.95
CA ALA A 717 -29.67 9.80 -20.36
C ALA A 717 -29.40 9.15 -18.99
N GLY A 718 -28.14 9.19 -18.56
CA GLY A 718 -27.66 8.55 -17.34
C GLY A 718 -27.24 7.10 -17.55
N ALA A 719 -26.72 6.51 -16.47
CA ALA A 719 -26.16 5.17 -16.45
C ALA A 719 -27.22 4.07 -16.53
N ASP A 720 -28.43 4.35 -16.06
CA ASP A 720 -29.56 3.43 -16.09
C ASP A 720 -30.37 3.58 -17.38
N GLU A 721 -30.88 2.46 -17.90
CA GLU A 721 -32.01 2.50 -18.81
C GLU A 721 -33.24 1.96 -18.08
N ALA A 722 -34.29 2.79 -17.96
CA ALA A 722 -35.50 2.47 -17.20
C ALA A 722 -36.32 1.33 -17.86
N LEU A 723 -35.82 0.11 -17.75
CA LEU A 723 -36.35 -1.11 -18.33
C LEU A 723 -36.88 -2.03 -17.23
N THR A 724 -37.86 -2.86 -17.58
CA THR A 724 -38.48 -3.81 -16.65
C THR A 724 -37.80 -5.19 -16.66
N ALA A 725 -36.67 -5.34 -17.34
CA ALA A 725 -35.94 -6.61 -17.35
C ALA A 725 -35.17 -6.79 -16.03
N SER A 726 -34.77 -8.02 -15.72
CA SER A 726 -33.98 -8.29 -14.52
C SER A 726 -32.56 -7.77 -14.69
N ASN A 727 -32.08 -7.03 -13.70
CA ASN A 727 -30.69 -6.56 -13.63
C ASN A 727 -29.72 -7.74 -13.70
N GLN A 728 -28.68 -7.62 -14.52
CA GLN A 728 -27.61 -8.61 -14.69
C GLN A 728 -26.33 -8.18 -13.97
N LEU A 729 -26.18 -6.88 -13.74
CA LEU A 729 -25.13 -6.27 -12.93
C LEU A 729 -25.77 -5.53 -11.75
N ALA A 730 -25.05 -5.50 -10.63
CA ALA A 730 -25.43 -4.81 -9.41
C ALA A 730 -24.15 -4.42 -8.65
N PRO A 731 -24.22 -3.48 -7.70
CA PRO A 731 -23.13 -3.23 -6.77
C PRO A 731 -22.71 -4.52 -6.07
N LEU A 732 -21.40 -4.81 -6.11
CA LEU A 732 -20.81 -5.97 -5.46
C LEU A 732 -20.68 -5.73 -3.96
N THR A 733 -20.71 -6.82 -3.20
CA THR A 733 -20.39 -6.87 -1.78
C THR A 733 -19.24 -7.87 -1.54
N ALA A 734 -18.69 -7.87 -0.33
CA ALA A 734 -17.71 -8.88 0.08
C ALA A 734 -18.21 -10.35 -0.02
N ALA A 735 -19.53 -10.56 -0.14
CA ALA A 735 -20.10 -11.89 -0.33
C ALA A 735 -20.01 -12.37 -1.79
N ASP A 736 -19.97 -11.45 -2.75
CA ASP A 736 -20.01 -11.72 -4.20
C ASP A 736 -18.63 -11.98 -4.80
N VAL A 737 -17.56 -11.60 -4.08
CA VAL A 737 -16.16 -11.70 -4.50
C VAL A 737 -15.32 -12.49 -3.50
N GLY A 738 -14.03 -12.64 -3.81
CA GLY A 738 -13.08 -13.40 -3.01
C GLY A 738 -13.19 -14.92 -3.26
N PRO A 739 -12.57 -15.75 -2.40
CA PRO A 739 -12.51 -17.19 -2.61
C PRO A 739 -13.89 -17.82 -2.73
N LYS A 740 -14.08 -18.83 -3.59
CA LYS A 740 -15.37 -19.51 -3.75
C LYS A 740 -15.56 -20.64 -2.75
N ASN A 741 -14.48 -21.36 -2.46
CA ASN A 741 -14.46 -22.56 -1.64
C ASN A 741 -14.33 -22.27 -0.14
N TYR A 742 -13.97 -21.03 0.23
CA TYR A 742 -13.92 -20.61 1.63
C TYR A 742 -14.21 -19.11 1.80
N ARG A 743 -14.32 -18.67 3.06
CA ARG A 743 -14.29 -17.25 3.42
C ARG A 743 -13.18 -17.09 4.46
N PRO A 744 -12.15 -16.28 4.21
CA PRO A 744 -11.11 -16.08 5.20
C PRO A 744 -11.67 -15.35 6.41
N THR A 745 -11.07 -15.56 7.57
CA THR A 745 -11.32 -14.69 8.73
C THR A 745 -10.70 -13.32 8.42
N PRO A 746 -11.50 -12.23 8.39
CA PRO A 746 -10.98 -10.89 8.13
C PRO A 746 -9.85 -10.50 9.07
N GLY A 747 -8.98 -9.60 8.60
CA GLY A 747 -7.89 -9.03 9.38
C GLY A 747 -8.34 -7.93 10.33
N LYS A 748 -7.39 -7.11 10.75
CA LYS A 748 -7.61 -5.93 11.58
C LYS A 748 -8.43 -4.90 10.80
N VAL A 749 -9.48 -4.38 11.45
CA VAL A 749 -10.15 -3.18 10.97
C VAL A 749 -9.42 -1.98 11.57
N TYR A 750 -8.70 -1.26 10.73
CA TYR A 750 -7.88 -0.13 11.15
C TYR A 750 -8.70 1.12 11.42
N VAL A 751 -9.67 1.42 10.55
CA VAL A 751 -10.59 2.54 10.72
C VAL A 751 -11.99 1.97 10.84
N ASP A 752 -12.51 1.92 12.07
CA ASP A 752 -13.82 1.34 12.36
C ASP A 752 -14.84 2.44 12.69
N LYS A 753 -16.02 2.38 12.07
CA LYS A 753 -17.09 3.38 12.25
C LYS A 753 -17.88 3.06 13.52
N VAL A 754 -17.92 3.99 14.46
CA VAL A 754 -18.88 3.95 15.57
C VAL A 754 -20.25 4.33 15.03
N SER A 755 -21.25 3.48 15.25
CA SER A 755 -22.61 3.77 14.85
C SER A 755 -23.14 5.01 15.56
N ILE A 756 -23.53 6.02 14.78
CA ILE A 756 -24.28 7.19 15.20
C ILE A 756 -25.62 7.11 14.48
N VAL A 757 -26.72 7.17 15.22
CA VAL A 757 -28.05 7.13 14.63
C VAL A 757 -28.34 8.49 14.00
N ASN A 758 -28.79 8.49 12.74
CA ASN A 758 -29.18 9.71 12.02
C ASN A 758 -28.06 10.75 12.05
N HIS A 759 -26.88 10.36 11.56
CA HIS A 759 -25.66 11.17 11.64
C HIS A 759 -25.61 12.32 10.64
N ASP A 760 -26.36 12.21 9.54
CA ASP A 760 -26.49 13.18 8.45
C ASP A 760 -27.78 14.02 8.54
N PHE A 761 -28.78 13.55 9.30
CA PHE A 761 -30.09 14.19 9.47
C PHE A 761 -31.00 14.13 8.24
N ASP A 762 -30.70 13.23 7.31
CA ASP A 762 -31.47 13.00 6.08
C ASP A 762 -32.93 12.60 6.34
N SER A 763 -33.19 12.00 7.51
CA SER A 763 -34.55 11.62 7.93
C SER A 763 -35.50 12.83 8.06
N GLY A 764 -34.96 14.05 8.11
CA GLY A 764 -35.74 15.27 8.36
C GLY A 764 -36.18 15.41 9.83
N ASP A 765 -35.62 14.62 10.74
CA ASP A 765 -35.95 14.62 12.16
C ASP A 765 -34.72 14.44 13.09
N PHE A 766 -34.97 14.31 14.40
CA PHE A 766 -33.94 14.13 15.43
C PHE A 766 -33.90 12.70 15.97
N SER A 767 -34.30 11.69 15.19
CA SER A 767 -34.30 10.31 15.63
C SER A 767 -32.94 9.90 16.20
N GLY A 768 -32.92 9.38 17.43
CA GLY A 768 -31.69 9.01 18.14
C GLY A 768 -30.98 10.16 18.89
N TRP A 769 -31.36 11.41 18.68
CA TRP A 769 -30.76 12.59 19.32
C TRP A 769 -31.68 13.23 20.37
N THR A 770 -31.09 13.71 21.46
CA THR A 770 -31.77 14.60 22.42
C THR A 770 -31.66 16.03 21.91
N ASN A 771 -32.77 16.58 21.44
CA ASN A 771 -32.86 17.95 20.94
C ASN A 771 -33.26 18.94 22.05
N ASN A 772 -32.46 19.99 22.23
CA ASN A 772 -32.72 21.14 23.10
C ASN A 772 -32.89 22.44 22.30
N GLY A 773 -33.82 22.49 21.35
CA GLY A 773 -34.16 23.73 20.62
C GLY A 773 -33.52 23.89 19.24
N ALA A 774 -32.81 22.89 18.74
CA ALA A 774 -32.35 22.82 17.36
C ALA A 774 -33.51 22.55 16.37
N THR A 775 -33.25 22.84 15.09
CA THR A 775 -34.18 22.60 13.97
C THR A 775 -33.48 21.83 12.85
N ILE A 776 -34.25 21.20 11.95
CA ILE A 776 -33.74 20.64 10.70
C ILE A 776 -34.11 21.61 9.58
N THR A 777 -33.15 21.95 8.73
CA THR A 777 -33.37 22.82 7.57
C THR A 777 -33.29 22.02 6.28
N SER A 778 -34.08 22.44 5.29
CA SER A 778 -34.06 21.97 3.90
C SER A 778 -33.84 23.12 2.91
N ALA A 779 -33.44 24.30 3.41
CA ALA A 779 -33.12 25.43 2.55
C ALA A 779 -31.83 25.15 1.76
N ALA A 780 -31.87 25.33 0.44
CA ALA A 780 -30.79 24.90 -0.46
C ALA A 780 -29.43 25.55 -0.15
N ASP A 781 -29.41 26.76 0.41
CA ASP A 781 -28.20 27.47 0.83
C ASP A 781 -27.72 27.09 2.23
N GLU A 782 -28.55 26.43 3.03
CA GLU A 782 -28.25 25.98 4.39
C GLU A 782 -27.85 24.51 4.48
N VAL A 783 -28.26 23.67 3.53
CA VAL A 783 -27.98 22.23 3.51
C VAL A 783 -26.62 21.91 2.89
N PHE A 784 -25.94 20.89 3.39
CA PHE A 784 -24.74 20.33 2.74
C PHE A 784 -25.10 19.20 1.78
N SER A 785 -25.65 18.08 2.23
CA SER A 785 -25.97 16.93 1.37
C SER A 785 -27.40 16.43 1.56
N ARG A 786 -27.93 15.68 0.57
CA ARG A 786 -29.18 14.88 0.67
C ARG A 786 -30.43 15.61 1.19
N GLY A 787 -30.47 16.94 1.07
CA GLY A 787 -31.67 17.76 1.22
C GLY A 787 -32.01 18.20 2.65
N ASN A 788 -31.30 17.72 3.68
CA ASN A 788 -31.51 18.14 5.06
C ASN A 788 -30.18 18.33 5.81
N SER A 789 -30.13 19.27 6.74
CA SER A 789 -29.01 19.41 7.67
C SER A 789 -29.48 19.89 9.05
N LEU A 790 -28.69 19.61 10.08
CA LEU A 790 -28.92 20.12 11.43
C LEU A 790 -28.66 21.63 11.47
N LYS A 791 -29.57 22.39 12.09
CA LYS A 791 -29.46 23.82 12.37
C LYS A 791 -29.60 24.11 13.87
N VAL A 792 -28.63 24.81 14.44
CA VAL A 792 -28.63 25.29 15.84
C VAL A 792 -28.42 26.81 15.88
N ASP A 793 -28.94 27.46 16.92
CA ASP A 793 -28.73 28.89 17.19
C ASP A 793 -28.12 29.15 18.58
N SER A 794 -27.66 30.39 18.80
CA SER A 794 -27.04 30.83 20.05
C SER A 794 -28.04 30.98 21.21
N ASN A 795 -29.35 30.76 21.01
CA ASN A 795 -30.39 30.87 22.04
C ASN A 795 -30.46 29.62 22.94
N SER A 796 -29.35 28.89 23.09
CA SER A 796 -29.19 27.61 23.79
C SER A 796 -29.60 26.36 23.00
N ALA A 797 -29.69 26.43 21.67
CA ALA A 797 -29.96 25.26 20.85
C ALA A 797 -28.76 24.29 20.87
N SER A 798 -29.01 23.03 21.21
CA SER A 798 -28.04 21.96 21.05
C SER A 798 -28.73 20.62 20.79
N VAL A 799 -27.99 19.70 20.18
CA VAL A 799 -28.39 18.29 20.12
C VAL A 799 -27.30 17.42 20.71
N THR A 800 -27.71 16.32 21.35
CA THR A 800 -26.77 15.38 21.95
C THR A 800 -27.14 13.92 21.65
N GLN A 801 -26.14 13.07 21.50
CA GLN A 801 -26.33 11.61 21.40
C GLN A 801 -25.24 10.90 22.18
N THR A 802 -25.64 9.92 23.00
CA THR A 802 -24.70 9.04 23.70
C THR A 802 -24.33 7.87 22.80
N VAL A 803 -23.04 7.66 22.59
CA VAL A 803 -22.48 6.57 21.80
C VAL A 803 -21.72 5.58 22.68
N THR A 804 -21.65 4.32 22.26
CA THR A 804 -20.84 3.28 22.91
C THR A 804 -19.42 3.31 22.37
N LEU A 805 -18.45 3.22 23.27
CA LEU A 805 -17.02 3.18 22.95
C LEU A 805 -16.37 1.91 23.49
N THR A 806 -15.29 1.51 22.85
CA THR A 806 -14.31 0.57 23.38
C THR A 806 -13.35 1.35 24.29
N ALA A 807 -13.04 0.81 25.46
CA ALA A 807 -12.08 1.42 26.38
C ALA A 807 -10.66 1.41 25.77
N ASN A 808 -9.84 2.39 26.16
CA ASN A 808 -8.45 2.61 25.79
C ASN A 808 -8.23 2.65 24.27
N THR A 809 -9.21 3.18 23.55
CA THR A 809 -9.24 3.24 22.09
C THR A 809 -9.19 4.70 21.65
N HIS A 810 -8.46 4.97 20.57
CA HIS A 810 -8.41 6.29 19.96
C HIS A 810 -9.57 6.47 19.00
N TYR A 811 -10.14 7.67 19.04
CA TYR A 811 -11.29 8.05 18.24
C TYR A 811 -11.07 9.41 17.60
N THR A 812 -11.65 9.59 16.42
CA THR A 812 -11.76 10.89 15.76
C THR A 812 -13.23 11.17 15.46
N LEU A 813 -13.76 12.25 16.06
CA LEU A 813 -15.07 12.81 15.76
C LEU A 813 -14.93 13.87 14.67
N SER A 814 -15.84 13.88 13.71
CA SER A 814 -15.78 14.79 12.56
C SER A 814 -17.15 15.09 11.98
N ALA A 815 -17.27 16.20 11.25
CA ALA A 815 -18.46 16.57 10.49
C ALA A 815 -18.14 17.62 9.42
N PHE A 816 -19.08 17.85 8.49
CA PHE A 816 -19.11 19.08 7.70
C PHE A 816 -19.84 20.16 8.50
N MET A 817 -19.17 21.30 8.72
CA MET A 817 -19.67 22.38 9.56
C MET A 817 -19.73 23.72 8.82
N LYS A 818 -20.79 24.51 9.03
CA LYS A 818 -20.99 25.88 8.53
C LYS A 818 -21.51 26.79 9.67
N GLY A 819 -21.22 28.08 9.61
CA GLY A 819 -21.57 29.06 10.65
C GLY A 819 -20.62 28.97 11.84
N ALA A 820 -21.05 29.51 12.99
CA ALA A 820 -20.31 29.48 14.25
C ALA A 820 -20.48 28.12 14.96
N ALA A 821 -20.07 27.05 14.30
CA ALA A 821 -20.32 25.67 14.69
C ALA A 821 -19.29 25.14 15.69
N LYS A 822 -19.78 24.43 16.71
CA LYS A 822 -18.99 23.64 17.66
C LYS A 822 -19.51 22.21 17.73
N LEU A 823 -18.68 21.26 17.31
CA LEU A 823 -18.92 19.83 17.46
C LEU A 823 -18.02 19.30 18.57
N ALA A 824 -18.62 18.78 19.63
CA ALA A 824 -17.92 18.34 20.82
C ALA A 824 -18.23 16.90 21.19
N VAL A 825 -17.30 16.27 21.89
CA VAL A 825 -17.48 14.97 22.55
C VAL A 825 -17.00 15.05 23.98
N THR A 826 -17.86 14.64 24.90
CA THR A 826 -17.52 14.52 26.32
C THR A 826 -17.35 13.06 26.69
N VAL A 827 -16.16 12.73 27.19
CA VAL A 827 -15.76 11.40 27.65
C VAL A 827 -15.08 11.52 29.01
N ASP A 828 -15.55 10.76 29.99
CA ASP A 828 -15.07 10.81 31.38
C ASP A 828 -14.97 12.23 31.98
N GLY A 829 -15.97 13.08 31.67
CA GLY A 829 -16.01 14.47 32.12
C GLY A 829 -15.05 15.43 31.42
N LYS A 830 -14.24 14.96 30.47
CA LYS A 830 -13.39 15.80 29.61
C LYS A 830 -14.06 16.01 28.25
N THR A 831 -14.05 17.25 27.78
CA THR A 831 -14.62 17.63 26.49
C THR A 831 -13.52 17.92 25.48
N TYR A 832 -13.70 17.40 24.28
CA TYR A 832 -12.88 17.65 23.10
C TYR A 832 -13.80 18.25 22.03
N ALA A 833 -13.36 19.27 21.29
CA ALA A 833 -14.21 19.94 20.31
C ALA A 833 -13.45 20.36 19.06
N ALA A 834 -14.17 20.38 17.94
CA ALA A 834 -13.80 21.07 16.72
C ALA A 834 -14.74 22.28 16.54
N GLU A 835 -14.18 23.43 16.20
CA GLU A 835 -14.87 24.71 16.11
C GLU A 835 -14.62 25.33 14.73
N ARG A 836 -15.65 25.98 14.18
CA ARG A 836 -15.55 26.71 12.92
C ARG A 836 -16.45 27.94 12.99
N ASN A 837 -16.00 29.03 12.38
CA ASN A 837 -16.83 30.20 12.12
C ASN A 837 -16.61 30.66 10.68
N ALA A 838 -17.45 30.18 9.75
CA ALA A 838 -17.36 30.50 8.33
C ALA A 838 -18.72 30.39 7.63
N SER A 839 -18.92 31.17 6.57
CA SER A 839 -20.16 31.16 5.77
C SER A 839 -20.34 29.92 4.90
N SER A 840 -19.30 29.11 4.71
CA SER A 840 -19.34 27.88 3.90
C SER A 840 -19.06 26.63 4.73
N TYR A 841 -19.60 25.50 4.28
CA TYR A 841 -19.26 24.20 4.83
C TYR A 841 -17.78 23.88 4.66
N ALA A 842 -17.19 23.21 5.65
CA ALA A 842 -15.95 22.46 5.50
C ALA A 842 -15.89 21.31 6.48
N PHE A 843 -15.10 20.31 6.13
CA PHE A 843 -14.76 19.21 7.02
C PHE A 843 -13.96 19.72 8.23
N GLN A 844 -14.33 19.23 9.42
CA GLN A 844 -13.66 19.52 10.69
C GLN A 844 -13.59 18.24 11.52
N SER A 845 -12.55 18.09 12.34
CA SER A 845 -12.36 16.89 13.16
C SER A 845 -11.63 17.19 14.47
N VAL A 846 -11.89 16.35 15.48
CA VAL A 846 -11.17 16.35 16.76
C VAL A 846 -10.95 14.91 17.23
N SER A 847 -9.72 14.62 17.67
CA SER A 847 -9.34 13.29 18.15
C SER A 847 -9.26 13.23 19.67
N PHE A 848 -9.58 12.07 20.25
CA PHE A 848 -9.53 11.80 21.68
C PHE A 848 -9.26 10.33 21.97
N ASN A 849 -8.91 10.00 23.22
CA ASN A 849 -8.80 8.62 23.70
C ASN A 849 -9.91 8.36 24.72
N SER A 850 -10.57 7.21 24.63
CA SER A 850 -11.68 6.86 25.53
C SER A 850 -11.26 6.61 26.98
N GLY A 851 -9.97 6.35 27.25
CA GLY A 851 -9.48 5.92 28.56
C GLY A 851 -10.28 4.71 29.05
N ASN A 852 -10.68 4.68 30.30
CA ASN A 852 -11.53 3.58 30.79
C ASN A 852 -13.03 3.73 30.45
N ALA A 853 -13.43 4.82 29.78
CA ALA A 853 -14.82 5.06 29.45
C ALA A 853 -15.29 4.11 28.34
N THR A 854 -16.54 3.67 28.44
CA THR A 854 -17.22 2.82 27.46
C THR A 854 -18.38 3.55 26.77
N SER A 855 -18.48 4.86 26.99
CA SER A 855 -19.46 5.73 26.38
C SER A 855 -18.95 7.16 26.31
N ALA A 856 -19.41 7.90 25.32
CA ALA A 856 -19.23 9.35 25.24
C ALA A 856 -20.52 10.04 24.78
N VAL A 857 -20.62 11.33 25.04
CA VAL A 857 -21.74 12.16 24.60
C VAL A 857 -21.26 13.11 23.51
N ILE A 858 -21.77 12.95 22.30
CA ILE A 858 -21.57 13.87 21.19
C ILE A 858 -22.54 15.03 21.36
N THR A 859 -22.07 16.26 21.14
CA THR A 859 -22.85 17.50 21.22
C THR A 859 -22.57 18.38 20.01
N ALA A 860 -23.61 18.83 19.32
CA ALA A 860 -23.51 19.89 18.32
C ALA A 860 -24.23 21.14 18.84
N SER A 861 -23.54 22.28 18.81
CA SER A 861 -24.02 23.58 19.30
C SER A 861 -23.39 24.75 18.55
N VAL A 862 -23.86 25.96 18.83
CA VAL A 862 -23.09 27.16 18.47
C VAL A 862 -21.86 27.26 19.38
N ASP A 863 -20.76 27.76 18.82
CA ASP A 863 -19.53 28.07 19.55
C ASP A 863 -19.79 29.17 20.60
N ASP A 864 -19.33 28.94 21.83
CA ASP A 864 -19.48 29.87 22.95
C ASP A 864 -18.53 31.07 22.85
N MET A 865 -17.51 31.00 22.00
CA MET A 865 -16.52 32.06 21.78
C MET A 865 -16.26 32.29 20.30
N VAL A 866 -16.85 33.33 19.73
CA VAL A 866 -16.67 33.69 18.31
C VAL A 866 -15.93 35.02 18.15
N SER A 867 -15.26 35.16 17.00
CA SER A 867 -14.73 36.44 16.54
C SER A 867 -15.89 37.37 16.16
N ASN A 868 -16.25 38.26 17.07
CA ASN A 868 -17.23 39.32 16.85
C ASN A 868 -16.55 40.55 16.25
N LYS A 869 -17.25 41.28 15.38
CA LYS A 869 -16.82 42.61 14.92
C LYS A 869 -17.50 43.69 15.74
N ALA A 870 -16.74 44.62 16.30
CA ALA A 870 -17.30 45.84 16.86
C ALA A 870 -17.62 46.82 15.73
N ALA A 871 -18.74 47.51 15.87
CA ALA A 871 -19.18 48.48 14.87
C ALA A 871 -18.23 49.69 14.85
N ILE A 872 -17.66 49.94 13.67
CA ILE A 872 -17.03 51.19 13.29
C ILE A 872 -17.94 51.77 12.20
N ALA A 873 -18.47 52.98 12.40
CA ALA A 873 -19.35 53.60 11.41
C ALA A 873 -18.52 54.01 10.20
N ASN A 874 -19.03 53.70 9.00
CA ASN A 874 -18.36 53.94 7.72
C ASN A 874 -16.87 53.53 7.75
N ALA A 875 -16.63 52.26 8.08
CA ALA A 875 -15.29 51.74 8.32
C ALA A 875 -14.45 51.61 7.04
N ASN A 876 -15.11 51.58 5.87
CA ASN A 876 -14.59 51.43 4.50
C ASN A 876 -14.71 52.72 3.66
N PHE A 877 -15.14 53.84 4.28
CA PHE A 877 -15.23 55.16 3.65
C PHE A 877 -16.10 55.25 2.38
N ASP A 878 -17.09 54.37 2.20
CA ASP A 878 -17.88 54.25 0.97
C ASP A 878 -18.85 55.42 0.72
N ASP A 879 -19.28 56.13 1.76
CA ASP A 879 -20.08 57.34 1.68
C ASP A 879 -19.37 58.62 2.15
N GLY A 880 -18.05 58.55 2.34
CA GLY A 880 -17.19 59.69 2.66
C GLY A 880 -16.46 59.59 4.00
N ASP A 881 -16.19 60.71 4.67
CA ASP A 881 -15.59 60.79 6.02
C ASP A 881 -16.52 61.39 7.09
N ASP A 882 -17.81 61.54 6.78
CA ASP A 882 -18.82 62.21 7.60
C ASP A 882 -18.96 61.63 9.04
N ASP A 883 -18.69 60.33 9.22
CA ASP A 883 -18.74 59.62 10.51
C ASP A 883 -17.43 59.67 11.32
N TRP A 884 -16.40 60.31 10.76
CA TRP A 884 -15.07 60.37 11.36
C TRP A 884 -14.69 61.81 11.74
N ILE A 885 -14.02 61.95 12.88
CA ILE A 885 -13.37 63.21 13.24
C ILE A 885 -12.13 63.33 12.36
N THR A 886 -12.24 64.19 11.36
CA THR A 886 -11.13 64.52 10.45
C THR A 886 -10.47 65.83 10.87
N ILE A 887 -9.17 65.76 11.16
CA ILE A 887 -8.34 66.93 11.45
C ILE A 887 -7.18 66.94 10.48
N GLU A 888 -7.02 68.03 9.72
CA GLU A 888 -5.89 68.24 8.80
C GLU A 888 -4.64 68.82 9.52
N GLY A 889 -4.84 69.44 10.69
CA GLY A 889 -3.76 69.96 11.52
C GLY A 889 -3.14 71.29 11.04
N THR A 890 -2.18 71.83 11.81
CA THR A 890 -1.45 73.08 11.49
C THR A 890 -0.03 72.83 10.97
N GLY A 891 0.31 71.55 10.74
CA GLY A 891 1.68 71.03 10.69
C GLY A 891 2.11 70.31 9.41
N ILE A 892 1.17 70.10 8.47
CA ILE A 892 1.21 69.31 7.21
C ILE A 892 0.39 68.01 7.27
N GLY A 893 -0.53 67.88 6.32
CA GLY A 893 -1.28 66.68 5.93
C GLY A 893 -2.70 67.01 5.46
N GLN A 894 -3.03 66.71 4.20
CA GLN A 894 -4.43 66.77 3.74
C GLN A 894 -5.13 65.48 4.11
N VAL A 895 -6.28 65.57 4.79
CA VAL A 895 -7.19 64.44 5.02
C VAL A 895 -8.40 64.71 4.13
N GLN A 896 -8.49 63.95 3.05
CA GLN A 896 -9.57 64.11 2.08
C GLN A 896 -10.03 62.75 1.59
N GLU A 897 -11.32 62.68 1.29
CA GLU A 897 -11.89 61.60 0.52
C GLU A 897 -11.20 61.52 -0.85
N SER A 898 -10.90 60.30 -1.27
CA SER A 898 -10.31 60.01 -2.57
C SER A 898 -11.35 59.35 -3.48
N SER A 899 -11.74 60.01 -4.56
CA SER A 899 -12.63 59.45 -5.61
C SER A 899 -11.94 58.42 -6.53
N ASN A 900 -10.98 57.65 -6.00
CA ASN A 900 -10.01 56.87 -6.77
C ASN A 900 -9.69 55.52 -6.09
N SER A 901 -10.70 54.88 -5.54
CA SER A 901 -10.79 53.45 -5.26
C SER A 901 -11.07 52.68 -6.57
N ALA A 902 -10.66 51.42 -6.70
CA ALA A 902 -10.72 50.74 -7.99
C ALA A 902 -12.04 49.99 -8.25
N GLY A 903 -13.05 50.10 -7.38
CA GLY A 903 -14.37 49.47 -7.57
C GLY A 903 -15.49 50.41 -8.05
N GLY A 904 -15.35 51.73 -7.91
CA GLY A 904 -16.43 52.67 -8.29
C GLY A 904 -17.60 52.73 -7.29
N ALA A 905 -17.40 52.30 -6.04
CA ALA A 905 -18.39 52.47 -4.95
C ALA A 905 -17.77 52.52 -3.53
N ASP A 906 -16.50 52.18 -3.38
CA ASP A 906 -15.69 52.18 -2.14
C ASP A 906 -14.93 53.51 -2.00
N GLY A 907 -14.58 53.97 -0.80
CA GLY A 907 -13.77 55.19 -0.61
C GLY A 907 -12.48 54.91 0.15
N SER A 908 -11.59 55.90 0.22
CA SER A 908 -10.35 55.79 1.01
C SER A 908 -9.94 57.15 1.54
N ILE A 909 -9.35 57.20 2.73
CA ILE A 909 -8.80 58.42 3.31
C ILE A 909 -7.37 58.60 2.87
N LYS A 910 -7.12 59.74 2.22
CA LYS A 910 -5.78 60.13 1.79
C LYS A 910 -5.12 60.99 2.86
N PHE A 911 -3.87 60.67 3.18
CA PHE A 911 -2.94 61.53 3.94
C PHE A 911 -1.78 61.97 3.03
N LYS A 912 -1.56 63.29 2.89
CA LYS A 912 -0.59 63.82 1.92
C LYS A 912 0.25 64.99 2.42
N TRP A 913 1.55 64.99 2.11
CA TRP A 913 2.45 66.14 2.28
C TRP A 913 2.44 67.10 1.06
N ASN A 914 2.26 68.41 1.26
CA ASN A 914 2.32 69.42 0.19
C ASN A 914 3.56 70.33 0.33
N SER A 915 4.65 69.94 -0.34
CA SER A 915 5.98 70.57 -0.25
C SER A 915 6.09 72.03 -0.74
N GLY A 916 5.02 72.62 -1.28
CA GLY A 916 5.01 73.98 -1.84
C GLY A 916 4.27 75.04 -1.02
N ALA A 917 3.49 74.66 -0.01
CA ALA A 917 2.62 75.59 0.74
C ALA A 917 2.85 75.59 2.26
N ASP A 918 3.64 74.64 2.78
CA ASP A 918 3.56 74.27 4.18
C ASP A 918 4.92 74.35 4.92
N THR A 919 4.91 74.85 6.17
CA THR A 919 6.13 75.12 6.98
C THR A 919 6.02 74.67 8.45
N GLY A 920 5.13 73.73 8.77
CA GLY A 920 4.83 73.32 10.16
C GLY A 920 5.59 72.08 10.65
N SER A 921 5.40 71.73 11.93
CA SER A 921 5.93 70.48 12.50
C SER A 921 4.99 69.31 12.14
N PRO A 922 5.51 68.17 11.63
CA PRO A 922 4.73 66.95 11.43
C PRO A 922 4.07 66.52 12.76
N HIS A 923 2.95 65.76 12.69
CA HIS A 923 2.15 65.16 13.79
C HIS A 923 0.70 65.69 14.01
N ASN A 924 0.14 66.54 13.14
CA ASN A 924 -1.20 67.10 13.38
C ASN A 924 -2.40 66.49 12.63
N PRO A 925 -2.27 65.81 11.46
CA PRO A 925 -3.43 65.26 10.77
C PRO A 925 -3.78 63.86 11.23
N TYR A 926 -5.06 63.64 11.47
CA TYR A 926 -5.59 62.34 11.85
C TYR A 926 -7.06 62.19 11.45
N ILE A 927 -7.50 60.95 11.41
CA ILE A 927 -8.91 60.57 11.53
C ILE A 927 -9.12 59.81 12.83
N ALA A 928 -10.26 59.99 13.45
CA ALA A 928 -10.62 59.26 14.65
C ALA A 928 -12.14 59.06 14.80
N GLN A 929 -12.53 57.96 15.42
CA GLN A 929 -13.92 57.67 15.74
C GLN A 929 -14.00 57.04 17.13
N THR A 930 -14.87 57.57 17.98
CA THR A 930 -15.17 56.95 19.27
C THR A 930 -16.21 55.86 19.09
N ILE A 931 -15.87 54.67 19.56
CA ILE A 931 -16.66 53.46 19.42
C ILE A 931 -16.96 52.87 20.80
N ALA A 932 -18.05 52.12 20.90
CA ALA A 932 -18.34 51.31 22.07
C ALA A 932 -17.45 50.05 22.07
N VAL A 933 -16.97 49.66 23.24
CA VAL A 933 -16.20 48.42 23.43
C VAL A 933 -16.63 47.74 24.71
N GLU A 934 -16.47 46.42 24.77
CA GLU A 934 -16.66 45.67 26.01
C GLU A 934 -15.47 45.87 26.95
N ALA A 935 -15.74 46.06 28.24
CA ALA A 935 -14.68 46.24 29.23
C ALA A 935 -13.90 44.93 29.47
N ASN A 936 -12.60 45.06 29.75
CA ASN A 936 -11.61 44.02 30.03
C ASN A 936 -11.52 42.96 28.93
N THR A 937 -11.80 43.35 27.70
CA THR A 937 -11.86 42.46 26.54
C THR A 937 -10.67 42.73 25.63
N ASP A 938 -10.08 41.66 25.11
CA ASP A 938 -9.01 41.76 24.13
C ASP A 938 -9.60 41.97 22.73
N TYR A 939 -9.15 43.03 22.08
CA TYR A 939 -9.57 43.44 20.75
C TYR A 939 -8.37 43.44 19.80
N THR A 940 -8.64 43.19 18.52
CA THR A 940 -7.69 43.36 17.42
C THR A 940 -8.21 44.41 16.45
N LEU A 941 -7.54 45.56 16.40
CA LEU A 941 -7.73 46.60 15.40
C LEU A 941 -6.89 46.28 14.18
N SER A 942 -7.52 46.25 13.01
CA SER A 942 -6.89 46.04 11.72
C SER A 942 -7.12 47.25 10.84
N ILE A 943 -6.14 47.60 10.02
CA ILE A 943 -6.25 48.64 9.00
C ILE A 943 -5.65 48.18 7.67
N TYR A 944 -6.18 48.69 6.56
CA TYR A 944 -5.70 48.41 5.20
C TYR A 944 -5.11 49.68 4.58
N ASN A 945 -3.82 49.65 4.23
CA ASN A 945 -3.12 50.86 3.77
C ASN A 945 -2.35 50.66 2.45
N LEU A 946 -2.23 51.73 1.67
CA LEU A 946 -1.51 51.77 0.39
C LEU A 946 -0.72 53.07 0.20
N TYR A 947 0.51 52.98 -0.32
CA TYR A 947 1.28 54.13 -0.79
C TYR A 947 1.13 54.33 -2.31
N LYS A 948 0.93 55.57 -2.77
CA LYS A 948 0.70 55.90 -4.19
C LYS A 948 1.88 56.66 -4.82
N GLN A 949 3.07 56.05 -4.90
CA GLN A 949 4.19 56.31 -5.84
C GLN A 949 5.44 55.52 -5.39
N SER A 950 6.65 55.84 -5.88
CA SER A 950 7.89 55.06 -5.71
C SER A 950 8.76 55.42 -4.49
N ASP A 951 8.18 55.69 -3.32
CA ASP A 951 8.92 55.95 -2.07
C ASP A 951 8.48 54.99 -0.96
N ASP A 952 9.47 54.40 -0.29
CA ASP A 952 9.26 53.28 0.61
C ASP A 952 9.08 53.70 2.09
N ASP A 953 9.13 55.01 2.40
CA ASP A 953 9.26 55.52 3.77
C ASP A 953 7.98 56.21 4.33
N SER A 954 6.83 56.16 3.63
CA SER A 954 5.56 56.69 4.16
C SER A 954 4.93 55.76 5.21
N SER A 955 4.48 56.33 6.32
CA SER A 955 3.88 55.64 7.46
C SER A 955 2.76 56.44 8.13
N ILE A 956 1.87 55.71 8.78
CA ILE A 956 0.85 56.21 9.70
C ILE A 956 1.03 55.55 11.06
N ILE A 957 0.60 56.22 12.11
CA ILE A 957 0.38 55.58 13.41
C ILE A 957 -1.10 55.33 13.52
N PHE A 958 -1.49 54.09 13.80
CA PHE A 958 -2.87 53.76 14.11
C PHE A 958 -2.98 53.14 15.49
N GLY A 959 -4.15 53.26 16.10
CA GLY A 959 -4.33 52.76 17.44
C GLY A 959 -5.66 53.09 18.06
N VAL A 960 -5.69 52.95 19.38
CA VAL A 960 -6.82 53.29 20.24
C VAL A 960 -6.39 54.22 21.35
N SER A 961 -7.23 55.20 21.65
CA SER A 961 -7.04 56.15 22.75
C SER A 961 -8.25 56.15 23.68
N SER A 962 -7.98 56.42 24.96
CA SER A 962 -9.01 56.67 25.97
C SER A 962 -9.59 58.09 25.90
N ASN A 963 -9.04 58.94 25.02
CA ASN A 963 -9.47 60.32 24.78
C ASN A 963 -9.86 60.52 23.30
N THR A 964 -10.64 61.56 23.01
CA THR A 964 -10.98 61.97 21.64
C THR A 964 -9.88 62.78 20.99
N ASP A 965 -9.05 63.48 21.78
CA ASP A 965 -7.87 64.19 21.29
C ASP A 965 -6.68 63.22 21.19
N ILE A 966 -6.45 62.69 19.99
CA ILE A 966 -5.34 61.77 19.72
C ILE A 966 -3.97 62.44 19.65
N THR A 967 -3.88 63.77 19.78
CA THR A 967 -2.57 64.43 19.95
C THR A 967 -2.01 64.26 21.37
N ALA A 968 -2.85 63.91 22.34
CA ALA A 968 -2.45 63.58 23.71
C ALA A 968 -1.95 62.13 23.81
N THR A 969 -0.73 61.88 23.35
CA THR A 969 -0.14 60.52 23.29
C THR A 969 -0.06 59.79 24.64
N ALA A 970 -0.14 60.50 25.76
CA ALA A 970 -0.24 59.91 27.11
C ALA A 970 -1.56 59.16 27.34
N ASP A 971 -2.60 59.45 26.56
CA ASP A 971 -3.94 58.84 26.65
C ASP A 971 -4.13 57.69 25.65
N TRP A 972 -3.10 57.35 24.87
CA TRP A 972 -3.13 56.22 23.95
C TRP A 972 -3.11 54.91 24.75
N VAL A 973 -4.12 54.07 24.51
CA VAL A 973 -4.22 52.74 25.13
C VAL A 973 -3.28 51.77 24.41
N ALA A 974 -3.27 51.81 23.08
CA ALA A 974 -2.36 51.04 22.25
C ALA A 974 -2.20 51.74 20.90
N ASN A 975 -1.03 51.59 20.27
CA ASN A 975 -0.76 52.15 18.95
C ASN A 975 0.34 51.37 18.24
N LYS A 976 0.40 51.50 16.93
CA LYS A 976 1.40 50.89 16.07
C LYS A 976 1.71 51.82 14.91
N GLU A 977 2.99 51.93 14.55
CA GLU A 977 3.39 52.55 13.29
C GLU A 977 3.30 51.52 12.16
N SER A 978 2.52 51.84 11.14
CA SER A 978 2.32 51.03 9.95
C SER A 978 3.15 51.61 8.79
N VAL A 979 4.14 50.85 8.32
CA VAL A 979 5.03 51.21 7.22
C VAL A 979 4.74 50.30 6.02
N TYR A 980 4.22 50.88 4.93
CA TYR A 980 3.73 50.09 3.79
C TYR A 980 4.79 49.17 3.16
N SER A 981 6.02 49.66 2.96
CA SER A 981 7.12 48.88 2.36
C SER A 981 7.47 47.63 3.17
N ALA A 982 7.39 47.72 4.51
CA ALA A 982 7.59 46.60 5.40
C ALA A 982 6.44 45.58 5.29
N LEU A 983 5.19 46.02 5.22
CA LEU A 983 4.02 45.14 5.07
C LEU A 983 4.06 44.36 3.75
N LYS A 984 4.40 45.04 2.65
CA LYS A 984 4.56 44.42 1.33
C LYS A 984 5.69 43.40 1.34
N SER A 985 6.84 43.74 1.93
CA SER A 985 8.00 42.85 1.99
C SER A 985 7.76 41.63 2.90
N ALA A 986 6.93 41.78 3.93
CA ALA A 986 6.56 40.70 4.84
C ALA A 986 5.45 39.78 4.30
N GLY A 987 4.95 40.01 3.07
CA GLY A 987 3.91 39.16 2.46
C GLY A 987 2.60 39.18 3.23
N THR A 988 2.27 40.29 3.91
CA THR A 988 1.01 40.44 4.65
C THR A 988 -0.21 40.28 3.75
N THR A 989 -1.37 39.95 4.31
CA THR A 989 -2.62 39.73 3.57
C THR A 989 -2.92 40.92 2.66
N LYS A 990 -2.88 40.68 1.35
CA LYS A 990 -3.26 41.66 0.33
C LYS A 990 -4.79 41.72 0.30
N GLY A 991 -5.36 42.88 0.61
CA GLY A 991 -6.77 43.16 0.40
C GLY A 991 -7.05 43.48 -1.07
N ASP A 992 -8.24 44.00 -1.33
CA ASP A 992 -8.60 44.54 -2.64
C ASP A 992 -7.62 45.65 -3.05
N ASP A 993 -7.42 45.84 -4.37
CA ASP A 993 -6.67 46.96 -4.94
C ASP A 993 -5.23 47.18 -4.45
N SER A 994 -4.60 46.13 -3.94
CA SER A 994 -3.20 46.14 -3.46
C SER A 994 -2.95 46.89 -2.15
N PHE A 995 -3.98 47.07 -1.32
CA PHE A 995 -3.80 47.46 0.08
C PHE A 995 -3.25 46.28 0.90
N TYR A 996 -2.39 46.58 1.88
CA TYR A 996 -1.86 45.57 2.80
C TYR A 996 -2.41 45.79 4.20
N ARG A 997 -2.79 44.68 4.86
CA ARG A 997 -3.35 44.69 6.20
C ARG A 997 -2.26 44.82 7.26
N ASP A 998 -2.47 45.71 8.23
CA ASP A 998 -1.70 45.78 9.48
C ASP A 998 -2.63 45.64 10.69
N GLN A 999 -2.13 45.08 11.79
CA GLN A 999 -2.94 44.72 12.97
C GLN A 999 -2.27 45.13 14.29
N LEU A 1000 -3.09 45.48 15.26
CA LEU A 1000 -2.75 45.84 16.63
C LEU A 1000 -3.75 45.20 17.60
N THR A 1001 -3.26 44.37 18.51
CA THR A 1001 -4.07 43.80 19.60
C THR A 1001 -3.91 44.61 20.89
N PHE A 1002 -5.00 44.82 21.62
CA PHE A 1002 -5.02 45.55 22.88
C PHE A 1002 -6.16 45.09 23.80
N ASN A 1003 -5.97 45.25 25.12
CA ASN A 1003 -7.04 45.05 26.09
C ASN A 1003 -7.74 46.39 26.39
N THR A 1004 -9.07 46.39 26.45
CA THR A 1004 -9.86 47.60 26.73
C THR A 1004 -9.79 48.07 28.18
N GLY A 1005 -9.26 47.26 29.11
CA GLY A 1005 -9.26 47.56 30.55
C GLY A 1005 -10.68 47.90 31.04
N ALA A 1006 -10.83 48.83 31.98
CA ALA A 1006 -12.16 49.21 32.46
C ALA A 1006 -12.97 50.08 31.47
N HIS A 1007 -12.47 50.34 30.26
CA HIS A 1007 -13.13 51.24 29.31
C HIS A 1007 -14.30 50.55 28.60
N THR A 1008 -15.44 51.24 28.50
CA THR A 1008 -16.61 50.81 27.70
C THR A 1008 -16.73 51.57 26.37
N SER A 1009 -15.80 52.49 26.12
CA SER A 1009 -15.67 53.24 24.88
C SER A 1009 -14.22 53.66 24.66
N LEU A 1010 -13.73 53.57 23.43
CA LEU A 1010 -12.39 53.99 23.03
C LEU A 1010 -12.46 54.72 21.69
N THR A 1011 -11.45 55.53 21.40
CA THR A 1011 -11.32 56.23 20.13
C THR A 1011 -10.31 55.49 19.24
N VAL A 1012 -10.78 54.87 18.16
CA VAL A 1012 -9.89 54.34 17.11
C VAL A 1012 -9.36 55.50 16.27
N PHE A 1013 -8.11 55.42 15.81
CA PHE A 1013 -7.52 56.50 15.01
C PHE A 1013 -6.46 56.01 14.03
N ALA A 1014 -6.22 56.82 13.00
CA ALA A 1014 -4.98 56.83 12.22
C ALA A 1014 -4.45 58.26 12.08
N GLN A 1015 -3.16 58.43 12.31
CA GLN A 1015 -2.45 59.71 12.33
C GLN A 1015 -1.27 59.66 11.36
N PHE A 1016 -1.14 60.68 10.52
CA PHE A 1016 -0.03 60.77 9.57
C PHE A 1016 1.29 61.13 10.26
N LYS A 1017 2.37 60.40 9.94
CA LYS A 1017 3.65 60.54 10.66
C LYS A 1017 4.78 61.20 9.86
N THR A 1018 4.80 61.07 8.53
CA THR A 1018 6.05 61.29 7.77
C THR A 1018 6.26 62.73 7.30
N THR A 1019 7.54 63.11 7.16
CA THR A 1019 7.98 64.40 6.58
C THR A 1019 8.50 64.29 5.14
N ASN A 1020 8.76 63.07 4.67
CA ASN A 1020 9.52 62.82 3.45
C ASN A 1020 8.73 62.08 2.36
N GLY A 1021 7.59 61.45 2.71
CA GLY A 1021 6.78 60.69 1.77
C GLY A 1021 5.57 61.48 1.26
N THR A 1022 5.13 61.22 0.02
CA THR A 1022 4.17 62.09 -0.66
C THR A 1022 2.71 61.77 -0.33
N GLU A 1023 2.28 60.51 -0.26
CA GLU A 1023 0.87 60.11 -0.08
C GLU A 1023 0.68 58.67 0.46
N ILE A 1024 0.04 58.50 1.62
CA ILE A 1024 -0.45 57.21 2.11
C ILE A 1024 -1.98 57.23 2.22
N ARG A 1025 -2.62 56.10 1.90
CA ARG A 1025 -4.06 55.91 1.94
C ARG A 1025 -4.44 54.86 2.96
N VAL A 1026 -5.57 55.07 3.62
CA VAL A 1026 -6.25 54.10 4.48
C VAL A 1026 -7.60 53.79 3.86
N ASP A 1027 -7.86 52.51 3.65
CA ASP A 1027 -9.04 52.02 2.94
C ASP A 1027 -10.11 51.51 3.88
N GLN A 1028 -9.69 50.76 4.91
CA GLN A 1028 -10.63 50.15 5.84
C GLN A 1028 -10.06 50.04 7.25
N PHE A 1029 -10.90 50.25 8.25
CA PHE A 1029 -10.70 49.80 9.62
C PHE A 1029 -11.55 48.56 9.92
N GLU A 1030 -11.02 47.64 10.70
CA GLU A 1030 -11.79 46.54 11.28
C GLU A 1030 -11.41 46.36 12.74
N LEU A 1031 -12.40 46.26 13.62
CA LEU A 1031 -12.16 45.96 15.03
C LEU A 1031 -12.89 44.67 15.40
N SER A 1032 -12.13 43.68 15.86
CA SER A 1032 -12.66 42.36 16.24
C SER A 1032 -12.29 41.97 17.67
N TYR A 1033 -13.08 41.12 18.31
CA TYR A 1033 -12.80 40.54 19.63
C TYR A 1033 -13.37 39.13 19.74
N GLN A 1034 -12.82 38.35 20.68
CA GLN A 1034 -13.37 37.04 21.02
C GLN A 1034 -14.41 37.20 22.14
N GLY A 1035 -15.63 36.74 21.92
CA GLY A 1035 -16.69 36.80 22.93
C GLY A 1035 -17.90 35.93 22.59
N ALA A 1036 -18.93 35.99 23.44
CA ALA A 1036 -20.16 35.24 23.19
C ALA A 1036 -20.76 35.61 21.82
N PRO A 1037 -21.32 34.65 21.08
CA PRO A 1037 -21.99 34.93 19.82
C PRO A 1037 -23.19 35.85 20.04
N ALA A 1038 -23.45 36.72 19.07
CA ALA A 1038 -24.66 37.54 19.07
C ALA A 1038 -25.91 36.65 19.15
N GLU A 1039 -27.00 37.18 19.75
CA GLU A 1039 -28.29 36.48 19.82
C GLU A 1039 -28.78 36.12 18.40
N GLY A 1040 -29.17 34.86 18.19
CA GLY A 1040 -29.60 34.34 16.89
C GLY A 1040 -28.46 33.98 15.92
N THR A 1041 -27.20 33.93 16.37
CA THR A 1041 -26.10 33.37 15.57
C THR A 1041 -26.37 31.89 15.30
N GLU A 1042 -26.18 31.44 14.06
CA GLU A 1042 -26.53 30.10 13.62
C GLU A 1042 -25.30 29.24 13.29
N ALA A 1043 -25.46 27.93 13.41
CA ALA A 1043 -24.51 26.93 12.97
C ALA A 1043 -25.22 25.72 12.37
N TYR A 1044 -24.53 25.05 11.45
CA TYR A 1044 -25.07 23.96 10.66
C TYR A 1044 -24.10 22.78 10.62
N PHE A 1045 -24.65 21.57 10.67
CA PHE A 1045 -23.89 20.33 10.71
C PHE A 1045 -24.50 19.29 9.77
N ASP A 1046 -23.62 18.51 9.16
CA ASP A 1046 -23.99 17.38 8.31
C ASP A 1046 -22.91 16.29 8.42
N ASN A 1047 -23.31 15.04 8.21
CA ASN A 1047 -22.47 13.84 8.20
C ASN A 1047 -21.51 13.76 9.42
N ILE A 1048 -22.10 13.66 10.62
CA ILE A 1048 -21.36 13.51 11.88
C ILE A 1048 -20.78 12.10 11.97
N ARG A 1049 -19.47 11.96 11.80
CA ARG A 1049 -18.76 10.68 11.79
C ARG A 1049 -17.86 10.53 13.00
N LEU A 1050 -17.92 9.37 13.65
CA LEU A 1050 -16.99 8.95 14.70
C LEU A 1050 -16.32 7.64 14.29
N VAL A 1051 -15.00 7.64 14.19
CA VAL A 1051 -14.21 6.44 13.85
C VAL A 1051 -13.19 6.14 14.93
N SER A 1052 -12.98 4.87 15.25
CA SER A 1052 -11.77 4.43 15.96
C SER A 1052 -10.63 4.17 14.99
N HIS A 1053 -9.41 4.40 15.47
CA HIS A 1053 -8.17 4.14 14.73
C HIS A 1053 -7.03 3.78 15.69
N PRO A 1054 -5.95 3.10 15.23
CA PRO A 1054 -4.78 2.84 16.06
C PRO A 1054 -3.99 4.13 16.38
N LEU A 1055 -3.08 4.04 17.34
CA LEU A 1055 -2.09 5.09 17.60
C LEU A 1055 -1.11 5.16 16.43
N SER A 1056 -0.96 6.32 15.79
CA SER A 1056 0.22 6.54 14.96
C SER A 1056 1.47 6.44 15.83
N PRO A 1057 2.58 5.80 15.39
CA PRO A 1057 3.85 5.87 16.10
C PRO A 1057 4.28 7.31 16.42
N ILE A 1058 4.01 8.26 15.50
CA ILE A 1058 4.28 9.70 15.66
C ILE A 1058 3.34 10.35 16.69
N GLU A 1059 2.07 9.95 16.75
CA GLU A 1059 1.15 10.39 17.80
C GLU A 1059 1.47 9.72 19.15
N SER A 1060 2.00 8.50 19.14
CA SER A 1060 2.48 7.80 20.33
C SER A 1060 3.73 8.48 20.88
N GLU A 1061 4.64 8.97 20.03
CA GLU A 1061 5.81 9.75 20.43
C GLU A 1061 5.43 11.16 20.90
N ASN A 1062 4.46 11.81 20.27
CA ASN A 1062 3.96 13.13 20.71
C ASN A 1062 3.08 13.05 21.96
N ALA A 1063 2.35 11.95 22.17
CA ALA A 1063 1.57 11.69 23.39
C ALA A 1063 2.44 11.16 24.54
N ALA A 1064 3.60 10.57 24.27
CA ALA A 1064 4.60 10.27 25.29
C ALA A 1064 5.40 11.51 25.72
N ASN A 1065 5.39 12.58 24.91
CA ASN A 1065 6.11 13.84 25.14
C ASN A 1065 5.22 15.01 25.62
N ASN A 1066 3.93 14.78 25.87
CA ASN A 1066 2.98 15.70 26.54
C ASN A 1066 2.34 15.00 27.74
#